data_AF-A0A671QYE0-F1
#
_entry.id   AF-A0A671QYE0-F1
#
_cell.length_a   1.000
_cell.length_b   1.000
_cell.length_c   1.000
_cell.angle_alpha   90.00
_cell.angle_beta   90.00
_cell.angle_gamma   90.00
#
_symmetry.space_group_name_H-M   'P 1'
#
loop_
_entity.id
_entity.type
_entity.pdbx_description
1 polymer ?
#
loop_
_entity_poly.entity_id
_entity_poly.type
_entity_poly.pdbx_seq_one_letter_code
_entity_poly.pdbx_strand_id
1 'polypeptide(L)'
;MALSGGTTDRGSHSMDKSITLPPDEIFRNLENAKMFAIDIVAKVRSFDHSAKETDGDLLYEISVQEEITARLHFIKFENAYIETCLDFIKDHLVNTETKVIKATVDKEDEMTCLIKGCNFVLKNIPHEAFVYAKHADSEFRFQNTHPDIFPYLLINIGSGVSIVKVEAEDKFERIGGSSIGGGTFWGLGALLTKTKRFDELLQLASKGQHTNVDMLVKDIYGGAYGSLGLTGNLIASSFGKSATTDKEFSKEDMAKSLLHMISNDIGQLACLYAKLHNLTRVYFGGFFIRGHPVTMHTITYSINFFTKGEVQALFLRHEGYLGAIGAFLKGAEEDNPNQYSWEENYAGSSGLMSASPELNPVQRARSGTFDMLEMDRLDRQLVNLPLLQDPTSYIPDTVDLTEDALAREYWLYCFEEALDGVVKRAIASQKDQPEAVERAEKFRQKYRHKVQTLRHQPFAYGSLTVRSLLDTREHCLNDVLESDPDFGFEQAKQQLQERPWLVDAYNQWIERLKGPPHKCALFFVDNKLLVRGTEVVLASNSGPALNDVTNSELQILTERIAAMDPVIHAALKEDRLALVQNGSSSPCLDLSRLDKVLATAVRERGTDLVIIEGMGRAIHTNYYAMLSCESLKLAVIKNSWLAERLGGKIFSVVFKYEVPSKA
;
A
#
# COMPACT_ATOMS: atom_id res chain seq x y z
N MET A 1 -18.64 12.89 67.38
CA MET A 1 -18.40 14.12 68.17
C MET A 1 -17.43 15.01 67.40
N ALA A 2 -17.28 16.26 67.82
CA ALA A 2 -16.36 17.32 67.37
C ALA A 2 -14.91 16.86 67.00
N LEU A 3 -14.09 17.57 66.19
CA LEU A 3 -14.26 18.79 65.38
C LEU A 3 -13.10 18.91 64.34
N SER A 4 -13.05 20.03 63.60
CA SER A 4 -11.92 20.62 62.82
C SER A 4 -10.48 20.11 63.11
N GLY A 5 -9.55 20.07 62.15
CA GLY A 5 -9.51 20.68 60.81
C GLY A 5 -8.22 21.50 60.60
N GLY A 6 -7.57 21.41 59.43
CA GLY A 6 -6.33 22.13 59.15
C GLY A 6 -5.66 21.69 57.84
N THR A 7 -5.72 22.55 56.82
CA THR A 7 -5.13 22.31 55.49
C THR A 7 -3.70 22.85 55.39
N THR A 8 -2.83 22.13 54.67
CA THR A 8 -1.74 22.74 53.89
C THR A 8 -1.62 21.98 52.57
N ASP A 9 -1.40 22.73 51.49
CA ASP A 9 -1.53 22.24 50.13
C ASP A 9 -0.20 21.73 49.55
N ARG A 10 -0.26 20.63 48.80
CA ARG A 10 0.80 20.10 47.92
C ARG A 10 0.13 19.39 46.74
N GLY A 11 -0.07 20.12 45.65
CA GLY A 11 -0.80 19.64 44.48
C GLY A 11 -0.28 18.32 43.91
N SER A 12 -1.17 17.35 43.79
CA SER A 12 -0.97 16.15 43.01
C SER A 12 -1.17 16.44 41.52
N HIS A 13 -0.11 16.36 40.73
CA HIS A 13 -0.27 16.18 39.28
C HIS A 13 -0.83 14.78 39.02
N SER A 14 -2.15 14.65 38.89
CA SER A 14 -2.72 13.44 38.28
C SER A 14 -2.18 13.29 36.87
N MET A 15 -1.82 12.05 36.53
CA MET A 15 -1.48 11.63 35.16
C MET A 15 -2.53 10.68 34.58
N ASP A 16 -3.77 10.74 35.10
CA ASP A 16 -4.92 10.15 34.43
C ASP A 16 -5.26 11.01 33.21
N LYS A 17 -4.76 10.57 32.06
CA LYS A 17 -5.18 11.06 30.74
C LYS A 17 -5.62 9.86 29.93
N SER A 18 -6.93 9.61 29.95
CA SER A 18 -7.57 8.78 28.93
C SER A 18 -7.25 9.34 27.55
N ILE A 19 -7.07 8.46 26.57
CA ILE A 19 -7.12 8.89 25.17
C ILE A 19 -8.59 9.04 24.84
N THR A 20 -8.99 10.24 24.41
CA THR A 20 -10.26 10.42 23.69
C THR A 20 -10.11 9.72 22.34
N LEU A 21 -10.77 8.58 22.16
CA LEU A 21 -10.96 8.00 20.84
C LEU A 21 -11.71 9.01 19.96
N PRO A 22 -11.47 9.05 18.64
CA PRO A 22 -12.14 10.00 17.76
C PRO A 22 -13.66 9.77 17.80
N PRO A 23 -14.47 10.82 17.61
CA PRO A 23 -15.92 10.69 17.55
C PRO A 23 -16.36 9.80 16.39
N ASP A 24 -17.59 9.33 16.54
CA ASP A 24 -18.29 8.25 15.81
C ASP A 24 -18.06 8.24 14.28
N GLU A 25 -17.82 9.40 13.67
CA GLU A 25 -17.54 9.57 12.24
C GLU A 25 -16.36 8.77 11.68
N ILE A 26 -15.32 8.47 12.48
CA ILE A 26 -14.19 7.63 12.01
C ILE A 26 -14.58 6.14 11.97
N PHE A 27 -15.68 5.77 12.64
CA PHE A 27 -16.12 4.40 12.85
C PHE A 27 -17.52 4.12 12.29
N ARG A 28 -17.94 4.86 11.25
CA ARG A 28 -19.26 4.73 10.57
C ARG A 28 -19.67 3.29 10.20
N ASN A 29 -18.71 2.39 9.97
CA ASN A 29 -18.96 0.99 9.59
C ASN A 29 -18.92 -0.01 10.77
N LEU A 30 -18.56 0.43 11.98
CA LEU A 30 -18.26 -0.44 13.11
C LEU A 30 -19.52 -1.04 13.75
N GLU A 31 -20.67 -0.38 13.62
CA GLU A 31 -21.99 -0.91 14.01
C GLU A 31 -22.37 -2.19 13.23
N ASN A 32 -21.80 -2.37 12.02
CA ASN A 32 -22.01 -3.54 11.15
C ASN A 32 -20.86 -4.57 11.25
N ALA A 33 -19.87 -4.37 12.12
CA ALA A 33 -18.68 -5.23 12.20
C ALA A 33 -18.97 -6.57 12.91
N LYS A 34 -19.00 -7.65 12.12
CA LYS A 34 -19.32 -9.02 12.60
C LYS A 34 -18.14 -9.77 13.22
N MET A 35 -16.90 -9.36 12.96
CA MET A 35 -15.69 -10.05 13.39
C MET A 35 -14.60 -9.04 13.78
N PHE A 36 -13.82 -9.37 14.81
CA PHE A 36 -12.68 -8.58 15.28
C PHE A 36 -11.48 -9.50 15.48
N ALA A 37 -10.30 -9.05 15.05
CA ALA A 37 -9.04 -9.75 15.28
C ALA A 37 -8.08 -8.83 16.04
N ILE A 38 -7.50 -9.33 17.14
CA ILE A 38 -6.63 -8.57 18.03
C ILE A 38 -5.33 -9.36 18.26
N ASP A 39 -4.21 -8.82 17.78
CA ASP A 39 -2.87 -9.32 18.11
C ASP A 39 -2.39 -8.65 19.41
N ILE A 40 -2.10 -9.44 20.44
CA ILE A 40 -1.79 -8.94 21.79
C ILE A 40 -0.38 -9.35 22.19
N VAL A 41 0.56 -8.39 22.14
CA VAL A 41 1.95 -8.56 22.60
C VAL A 41 2.04 -8.48 24.14
N ALA A 42 1.29 -9.36 24.80
CA ALA A 42 1.31 -9.78 26.20
C ALA A 42 1.32 -8.73 27.33
N LYS A 43 0.12 -8.43 27.88
CA LYS A 43 -0.18 -8.70 29.31
C LYS A 43 -1.69 -8.76 29.56
N VAL A 44 -2.15 -9.62 30.48
CA VAL A 44 -3.57 -10.00 30.65
C VAL A 44 -4.00 -9.99 32.13
N ARG A 45 -5.28 -9.62 32.40
CA ARG A 45 -6.11 -9.99 33.57
C ARG A 45 -7.61 -9.82 33.24
N SER A 46 -8.52 -10.27 34.12
CA SER A 46 -9.96 -10.50 33.84
C SER A 46 -10.86 -10.38 35.09
N PHE A 47 -12.19 -10.17 34.93
CA PHE A 47 -13.32 -10.96 35.52
C PHE A 47 -14.73 -10.26 35.57
N ASP A 48 -15.73 -10.91 34.95
CA ASP A 48 -17.19 -11.11 35.23
C ASP A 48 -18.25 -10.08 35.74
N HIS A 49 -19.44 -10.17 35.09
CA HIS A 49 -20.85 -10.04 35.59
C HIS A 49 -21.46 -8.64 35.93
N SER A 50 -22.79 -8.34 35.82
CA SER A 50 -24.03 -9.12 35.47
C SER A 50 -25.16 -8.22 34.83
N ALA A 51 -26.36 -8.81 34.55
CA ALA A 51 -27.44 -8.33 33.65
C ALA A 51 -28.38 -7.18 34.18
N LYS A 52 -29.38 -6.60 33.45
CA LYS A 52 -30.59 -7.24 32.86
C LYS A 52 -31.41 -6.31 31.90
N GLU A 53 -31.99 -6.89 30.82
CA GLU A 53 -33.23 -6.43 30.08
C GLU A 53 -33.19 -5.03 29.38
N THR A 54 -34.13 -4.45 28.61
CA THR A 54 -35.33 -4.75 27.74
C THR A 54 -35.41 -3.57 26.68
N ASP A 55 -36.26 -3.39 25.66
CA ASP A 55 -37.19 -4.17 24.78
C ASP A 55 -37.88 -3.19 23.76
N GLY A 56 -38.12 -3.56 22.47
CA GLY A 56 -39.01 -2.83 21.52
C GLY A 56 -38.47 -2.39 20.12
N ASP A 57 -39.07 -2.90 19.03
CA ASP A 57 -38.64 -2.74 17.61
C ASP A 57 -39.62 -1.96 16.69
N LEU A 58 -39.17 -1.56 15.48
CA LEU A 58 -39.93 -1.34 14.19
C LEU A 58 -38.99 -0.65 13.15
N LEU A 59 -38.41 -1.30 12.12
CA LEU A 59 -38.96 -1.89 10.87
C LEU A 59 -38.94 -0.98 9.61
N TYR A 60 -37.88 -1.18 8.80
CA TYR A 60 -37.66 -0.81 7.38
C TYR A 60 -37.66 0.67 6.94
N GLU A 61 -36.55 1.09 6.33
CA GLU A 61 -36.45 2.25 5.42
C GLU A 61 -35.75 1.83 4.11
N ILE A 62 -35.93 2.59 3.02
CA ILE A 62 -35.54 2.18 1.66
C ILE A 62 -34.11 2.62 1.35
N SER A 63 -33.20 1.67 1.17
CA SER A 63 -31.81 1.96 0.82
C SER A 63 -31.65 2.42 -0.63
N VAL A 64 -30.95 3.55 -0.80
CA VAL A 64 -30.13 3.77 -1.99
C VAL A 64 -28.99 2.75 -1.95
N GLN A 65 -28.68 2.11 -3.07
CA GLN A 65 -27.55 1.17 -3.14
C GLN A 65 -26.23 1.94 -3.22
N GLU A 66 -25.73 2.37 -2.06
CA GLU A 66 -24.29 2.44 -1.86
C GLU A 66 -23.72 1.03 -2.11
N GLU A 67 -22.72 0.90 -2.99
CA GLU A 67 -21.93 -0.33 -3.05
C GLU A 67 -21.04 -0.36 -1.80
N ILE A 68 -21.57 -0.95 -0.72
CA ILE A 68 -20.86 -1.17 0.56
C ILE A 68 -19.76 -2.22 0.33
N THR A 69 -18.66 -1.77 -0.29
CA THR A 69 -17.40 -2.52 -0.40
C THR A 69 -16.93 -2.88 1.01
N ALA A 70 -16.69 -4.16 1.26
CA ALA A 70 -16.37 -4.63 2.60
C ALA A 70 -14.97 -4.17 3.02
N ARG A 71 -14.89 -3.12 3.86
CA ARG A 71 -13.63 -2.56 4.34
C ARG A 71 -13.15 -3.24 5.64
N LEU A 72 -11.87 -3.59 5.68
CA LEU A 72 -11.16 -3.95 6.90
C LEU A 72 -10.42 -2.73 7.46
N HIS A 73 -10.51 -2.52 8.76
CA HIS A 73 -9.79 -1.47 9.48
C HIS A 73 -8.85 -2.12 10.51
N PHE A 74 -7.54 -2.05 10.28
CA PHE A 74 -6.51 -2.55 11.20
C PHE A 74 -5.93 -1.37 11.99
N ILE A 75 -6.19 -1.35 13.30
CA ILE A 75 -5.90 -0.21 14.19
C ILE A 75 -4.85 -0.63 15.23
N LYS A 76 -3.94 0.28 15.57
CA LYS A 76 -2.77 -0.01 16.41
C LYS A 76 -2.62 1.00 17.56
N PHE A 77 -2.65 0.50 18.79
CA PHE A 77 -2.59 1.26 20.04
C PHE A 77 -1.63 0.60 21.05
N GLU A 78 -1.23 1.32 22.11
CA GLU A 78 -0.38 0.73 23.17
C GLU A 78 -1.21 -0.21 24.08
N ASN A 79 -0.67 -1.38 24.44
CA ASN A 79 -1.37 -2.40 25.27
C ASN A 79 -1.96 -1.87 26.60
N ALA A 80 -1.48 -0.73 27.10
CA ALA A 80 -2.04 -0.06 28.29
C ALA A 80 -3.50 0.40 28.10
N TYR A 81 -3.96 0.53 26.86
CA TYR A 81 -5.31 0.98 26.50
C TYR A 81 -6.25 -0.17 26.09
N ILE A 82 -5.86 -1.44 26.31
CA ILE A 82 -6.68 -2.60 25.91
C ILE A 82 -8.06 -2.60 26.58
N GLU A 83 -8.16 -2.18 27.85
CA GLU A 83 -9.43 -2.07 28.57
C GLU A 83 -10.32 -1.01 27.90
N THR A 84 -9.79 0.18 27.60
CA THR A 84 -10.52 1.24 26.88
C THR A 84 -10.93 0.83 25.46
N CYS A 85 -10.13 0.00 24.78
CA CYS A 85 -10.49 -0.54 23.46
C CYS A 85 -11.62 -1.57 23.56
N LEU A 86 -11.59 -2.45 24.57
CA LEU A 86 -12.65 -3.42 24.81
C LEU A 86 -13.97 -2.75 25.23
N ASP A 87 -13.91 -1.71 26.07
CA ASP A 87 -15.09 -0.89 26.41
C ASP A 87 -15.65 -0.18 25.16
N PHE A 88 -14.80 0.44 24.34
CA PHE A 88 -15.22 1.06 23.08
C PHE A 88 -15.91 0.06 22.12
N ILE A 89 -15.30 -1.11 21.87
CA ILE A 89 -15.88 -2.16 21.01
C ILE A 89 -17.22 -2.62 21.57
N LYS A 90 -17.31 -2.82 22.88
CA LYS A 90 -18.54 -3.23 23.58
C LYS A 90 -19.65 -2.19 23.49
N ASP A 91 -19.31 -0.90 23.56
CA ASP A 91 -20.29 0.20 23.48
C ASP A 91 -20.81 0.43 22.05
N HIS A 92 -20.00 0.16 21.01
CA HIS A 92 -20.37 0.36 19.60
C HIS A 92 -21.01 -0.88 18.93
N LEU A 93 -20.93 -2.05 19.57
CA LEU A 93 -21.55 -3.30 19.09
C LEU A 93 -23.07 -3.42 19.38
N VAL A 94 -23.68 -2.43 20.03
CA VAL A 94 -25.01 -2.57 20.67
C VAL A 94 -26.19 -2.37 19.70
N ASN A 95 -25.94 -2.11 18.41
CA ASN A 95 -26.99 -1.86 17.39
C ASN A 95 -27.53 -3.13 16.68
N THR A 96 -27.48 -4.29 17.34
CA THR A 96 -28.31 -5.45 16.94
C THR A 96 -29.26 -5.85 18.08
N GLU A 97 -30.50 -6.19 17.74
CA GLU A 97 -31.65 -6.36 18.66
C GLU A 97 -31.43 -7.43 19.76
N THR A 98 -30.41 -8.28 19.61
CA THR A 98 -29.99 -9.27 20.61
C THR A 98 -29.07 -8.67 21.68
N LYS A 99 -29.63 -8.26 22.82
CA LYS A 99 -28.93 -7.75 24.03
C LYS A 99 -27.88 -8.69 24.69
N VAL A 100 -27.49 -9.80 24.05
CA VAL A 100 -26.35 -10.65 24.44
C VAL A 100 -25.64 -11.16 23.18
N ILE A 101 -24.64 -10.43 22.70
CA ILE A 101 -23.63 -10.99 21.80
C ILE A 101 -22.80 -11.99 22.61
N LYS A 102 -22.95 -13.28 22.30
CA LYS A 102 -22.02 -14.32 22.77
C LYS A 102 -20.74 -14.25 21.94
N ALA A 103 -19.89 -13.27 22.23
CA ALA A 103 -18.55 -13.22 21.66
C ALA A 103 -17.76 -14.46 22.11
N THR A 104 -17.43 -15.35 21.18
CA THR A 104 -16.44 -16.41 21.43
C THR A 104 -15.05 -15.79 21.34
N VAL A 105 -14.16 -16.21 22.24
CA VAL A 105 -12.77 -15.74 22.27
C VAL A 105 -11.88 -16.90 21.88
N ASP A 106 -11.78 -17.12 20.57
CA ASP A 106 -11.06 -18.22 19.98
C ASP A 106 -9.57 -17.87 19.85
N LYS A 107 -8.73 -18.59 20.60
CA LYS A 107 -7.30 -18.27 20.72
C LYS A 107 -6.49 -18.97 19.64
N GLU A 108 -6.09 -18.20 18.65
CA GLU A 108 -5.27 -18.69 17.54
C GLU A 108 -3.77 -18.84 17.84
N ASP A 109 -3.09 -19.54 16.93
CA ASP A 109 -1.63 -19.71 16.93
C ASP A 109 -0.93 -18.51 16.27
N GLU A 110 -0.08 -17.84 17.07
CA GLU A 110 0.71 -16.67 16.67
C GLU A 110 1.47 -16.89 15.35
N MET A 111 2.10 -18.05 15.20
CA MET A 111 2.94 -18.34 14.03
C MET A 111 2.11 -18.55 12.77
N THR A 112 1.02 -19.30 12.86
CA THR A 112 0.12 -19.56 11.74
C THR A 112 -0.54 -18.27 11.26
N CYS A 113 -0.98 -17.41 12.17
CA CYS A 113 -1.54 -16.10 11.83
C CYS A 113 -0.47 -15.19 11.20
N LEU A 114 0.72 -15.11 11.79
CA LEU A 114 1.84 -14.35 11.24
C LEU A 114 2.17 -14.74 9.79
N ILE A 115 2.20 -16.05 9.47
CA ILE A 115 2.45 -16.52 8.09
C ILE A 115 1.27 -16.22 7.17
N LYS A 116 0.02 -16.53 7.55
CA LYS A 116 -1.16 -16.22 6.72
C LYS A 116 -1.27 -14.72 6.42
N GLY A 117 -1.06 -13.86 7.40
CA GLY A 117 -1.04 -12.41 7.20
C GLY A 117 0.11 -11.93 6.32
N CYS A 118 1.31 -12.50 6.47
CA CYS A 118 2.47 -12.20 5.61
C CYS A 118 2.21 -12.59 4.15
N ASN A 119 1.72 -13.81 3.90
CA ASN A 119 1.35 -14.27 2.55
C ASN A 119 0.26 -13.38 1.94
N PHE A 120 -0.74 -12.99 2.73
CA PHE A 120 -1.86 -12.16 2.27
C PHE A 120 -1.42 -10.77 1.82
N VAL A 121 -0.62 -10.04 2.61
CA VAL A 121 -0.15 -8.70 2.22
C VAL A 121 0.78 -8.76 1.01
N LEU A 122 1.69 -9.73 0.95
CA LEU A 122 2.62 -9.92 -0.17
C LEU A 122 1.93 -10.23 -1.51
N LYS A 123 0.73 -10.83 -1.47
CA LYS A 123 -0.06 -11.17 -2.65
C LYS A 123 -1.07 -10.09 -3.05
N ASN A 124 -1.64 -9.36 -2.08
CA ASN A 124 -2.71 -8.41 -2.33
C ASN A 124 -2.24 -6.95 -2.45
N ILE A 125 -1.25 -6.52 -1.68
CA ILE A 125 -0.86 -5.10 -1.56
C ILE A 125 0.34 -4.81 -2.48
N PRO A 126 0.19 -3.98 -3.54
CA PRO A 126 1.32 -3.50 -4.33
C PRO A 126 2.29 -2.68 -3.47
N HIS A 127 3.58 -2.81 -3.75
CA HIS A 127 4.65 -2.14 -3.00
C HIS A 127 4.75 -2.56 -1.51
N GLU A 128 4.14 -3.67 -1.07
CA GLU A 128 4.25 -4.15 0.31
C GLU A 128 5.71 -4.45 0.72
N ALA A 129 6.43 -5.17 -0.13
CA ALA A 129 7.82 -5.54 0.10
C ALA A 129 8.78 -4.52 -0.50
N PHE A 130 9.88 -4.22 0.21
CA PHE A 130 10.91 -3.30 -0.30
C PHE A 130 12.33 -3.63 0.19
N VAL A 131 13.31 -3.27 -0.63
CA VAL A 131 14.74 -3.24 -0.23
C VAL A 131 15.10 -1.83 0.21
N TYR A 132 15.80 -1.69 1.33
CA TYR A 132 16.32 -0.41 1.80
C TYR A 132 17.84 -0.25 1.54
N ALA A 133 18.23 0.80 0.83
CA ALA A 133 19.57 0.99 0.29
C ALA A 133 20.07 2.45 0.41
N LYS A 134 20.37 2.90 1.64
CA LYS A 134 20.89 4.24 2.05
C LYS A 134 21.89 4.98 1.12
N HIS A 135 22.63 4.28 0.26
CA HIS A 135 23.67 4.84 -0.60
C HIS A 135 23.45 4.56 -2.09
N ALA A 136 22.23 4.17 -2.47
CA ALA A 136 21.75 4.19 -3.84
C ALA A 136 20.98 5.50 -4.12
N ASP A 137 20.80 5.85 -5.39
CA ASP A 137 20.02 7.02 -5.82
C ASP A 137 18.54 6.94 -5.39
N SER A 138 18.09 5.73 -5.08
CA SER A 138 16.76 5.38 -4.60
C SER A 138 16.91 4.53 -3.34
N GLU A 139 16.66 5.16 -2.18
CA GLU A 139 16.82 4.54 -0.86
C GLU A 139 15.80 3.42 -0.57
N PHE A 140 14.61 3.48 -1.19
CA PHE A 140 13.51 2.53 -0.98
C PHE A 140 13.10 1.95 -2.34
N ARG A 141 13.34 0.66 -2.54
CA ARG A 141 13.03 -0.03 -3.81
C ARG A 141 11.92 -1.04 -3.57
N PHE A 142 10.71 -0.65 -3.94
CA PHE A 142 9.49 -1.43 -3.75
C PHE A 142 9.37 -2.57 -4.77
N GLN A 143 8.61 -3.61 -4.41
CA GLN A 143 8.30 -4.76 -5.26
C GLN A 143 6.80 -4.80 -5.58
N ASN A 144 6.46 -5.16 -6.82
CA ASN A 144 5.08 -5.44 -7.22
C ASN A 144 4.61 -6.78 -6.63
N THR A 145 3.29 -6.96 -6.49
CA THR A 145 2.67 -8.22 -6.07
C THR A 145 3.06 -9.34 -7.05
N HIS A 146 3.67 -10.41 -6.54
CA HIS A 146 4.10 -11.54 -7.36
C HIS A 146 3.29 -12.81 -7.01
N PRO A 147 2.79 -13.59 -7.99
CA PRO A 147 1.99 -14.78 -7.69
C PRO A 147 2.79 -15.89 -6.99
N ASP A 148 4.10 -15.96 -7.22
CA ASP A 148 5.00 -16.90 -6.53
C ASP A 148 5.93 -16.18 -5.53
N ILE A 149 5.49 -16.15 -4.27
CA ILE A 149 6.27 -15.63 -3.14
C ILE A 149 7.16 -16.70 -2.49
N PHE A 150 7.06 -17.98 -2.90
CA PHE A 150 7.66 -19.12 -2.20
C PHE A 150 8.88 -19.70 -2.93
N PRO A 151 9.83 -20.36 -2.23
CA PRO A 151 10.01 -20.33 -0.79
C PRO A 151 10.62 -18.99 -0.34
N TYR A 152 10.50 -18.70 0.96
CA TYR A 152 11.13 -17.55 1.61
C TYR A 152 11.46 -17.82 3.08
N LEU A 153 12.27 -16.94 3.68
CA LEU A 153 12.56 -16.91 5.11
C LEU A 153 11.86 -15.70 5.74
N LEU A 154 11.03 -15.90 6.77
CA LEU A 154 10.51 -14.83 7.62
C LEU A 154 11.35 -14.72 8.89
N ILE A 155 11.75 -13.50 9.22
CA ILE A 155 12.42 -13.17 10.48
C ILE A 155 11.57 -12.14 11.22
N ASN A 156 10.79 -12.61 12.19
CA ASN A 156 9.93 -11.78 13.01
C ASN A 156 10.68 -11.29 14.25
N ILE A 157 10.82 -9.98 14.39
CA ILE A 157 11.58 -9.31 15.46
C ILE A 157 10.61 -8.58 16.39
N GLY A 158 10.16 -9.30 17.42
CA GLY A 158 9.41 -8.75 18.54
C GLY A 158 10.30 -8.55 19.76
N SER A 159 9.84 -9.01 20.92
CA SER A 159 10.65 -9.06 22.16
C SER A 159 11.93 -9.87 21.98
N GLY A 160 11.81 -11.03 21.32
CA GLY A 160 12.92 -11.83 20.78
C GLY A 160 12.82 -11.94 19.25
N VAL A 161 13.48 -12.93 18.67
CA VAL A 161 13.50 -13.21 17.23
C VAL A 161 12.99 -14.62 16.97
N SER A 162 12.06 -14.79 16.03
CA SER A 162 11.66 -16.09 15.47
C SER A 162 12.02 -16.15 13.99
N ILE A 163 12.64 -17.26 13.58
CA ILE A 163 13.14 -17.48 12.22
C ILE A 163 12.38 -18.67 11.63
N VAL A 164 11.70 -18.43 10.52
CA VAL A 164 10.66 -19.30 9.97
C VAL A 164 10.89 -19.51 8.48
N LYS A 165 11.05 -20.76 8.05
CA LYS A 165 11.08 -21.13 6.65
C LYS A 165 9.65 -21.31 6.16
N VAL A 166 9.30 -20.68 5.04
CA VAL A 166 7.99 -20.82 4.39
C VAL A 166 8.20 -21.41 3.00
N GLU A 167 7.57 -22.55 2.72
CA GLU A 167 7.71 -23.30 1.47
C GLU A 167 6.45 -23.28 0.60
N ALA A 168 5.28 -23.11 1.23
CA ALA A 168 3.98 -22.88 0.59
C ALA A 168 3.03 -22.26 1.63
N GLU A 169 1.81 -21.92 1.21
CA GLU A 169 0.78 -21.22 2.02
C GLU A 169 0.66 -21.76 3.46
N ASP A 170 0.27 -23.04 3.59
CA ASP A 170 0.14 -23.74 4.88
C ASP A 170 1.34 -24.64 5.20
N LYS A 171 2.50 -24.41 4.57
CA LYS A 171 3.73 -25.21 4.77
C LYS A 171 4.91 -24.35 5.22
N PHE A 172 5.06 -24.24 6.53
CA PHE A 172 6.14 -23.49 7.18
C PHE A 172 6.73 -24.23 8.38
N GLU A 173 7.96 -23.87 8.77
CA GLU A 173 8.68 -24.46 9.91
C GLU A 173 9.48 -23.38 10.65
N ARG A 174 9.35 -23.31 11.99
CA ARG A 174 10.17 -22.43 12.83
C ARG A 174 11.55 -23.02 13.08
N ILE A 175 12.39 -22.96 12.05
CA ILE A 175 13.77 -23.49 12.03
C ILE A 175 14.75 -22.81 13.00
N GLY A 176 14.41 -21.65 13.58
CA GLY A 176 15.33 -20.94 14.48
C GLY A 176 14.76 -19.77 15.26
N GLY A 177 15.64 -19.04 15.95
CA GLY A 177 15.32 -17.82 16.69
C GLY A 177 16.45 -17.38 17.62
N SER A 178 16.28 -16.21 18.25
CA SER A 178 17.23 -15.62 19.22
C SER A 178 16.47 -14.92 20.34
N SER A 179 17.05 -14.87 21.54
CA SER A 179 16.56 -14.01 22.63
C SER A 179 17.01 -12.54 22.48
N ILE A 180 17.91 -12.26 21.54
CA ILE A 180 18.46 -10.93 21.27
C ILE A 180 17.57 -10.22 20.23
N GLY A 181 16.38 -9.80 20.67
CA GLY A 181 15.41 -9.01 19.88
C GLY A 181 15.19 -7.59 20.39
N GLY A 182 14.07 -6.98 19.99
CA GLY A 182 13.71 -5.61 20.39
C GLY A 182 13.47 -5.43 21.88
N GLY A 183 13.07 -6.48 22.60
CA GLY A 183 12.97 -6.46 24.06
C GLY A 183 14.35 -6.35 24.73
N THR A 184 15.37 -6.99 24.16
CA THR A 184 16.76 -6.89 24.62
C THR A 184 17.36 -5.52 24.30
N PHE A 185 17.05 -4.94 23.13
CA PHE A 185 17.39 -3.55 22.81
C PHE A 185 16.78 -2.56 23.82
N TRP A 186 15.47 -2.66 24.07
CA TRP A 186 14.78 -1.78 25.00
C TRP A 186 15.28 -1.92 26.45
N GLY A 187 15.44 -3.16 26.93
CA GLY A 187 15.89 -3.45 28.30
C GLY A 187 17.32 -3.00 28.57
N LEU A 188 18.29 -3.38 27.71
CA LEU A 188 19.68 -2.96 27.87
C LEU A 188 19.83 -1.45 27.63
N GLY A 189 19.12 -0.89 26.64
CA GLY A 189 19.14 0.53 26.37
C GLY A 189 18.61 1.36 27.54
N ALA A 190 17.54 0.91 28.20
CA ALA A 190 17.04 1.55 29.41
C ALA A 190 18.02 1.45 30.60
N LEU A 191 18.74 0.34 30.73
CA LEU A 191 19.79 0.21 31.76
C LEU A 191 21.00 1.13 31.48
N LEU A 192 21.43 1.25 30.23
CA LEU A 192 22.59 2.07 29.84
C LEU A 192 22.28 3.57 29.84
N THR A 193 21.17 4.00 29.23
CA THR A 193 20.85 5.42 28.98
C THR A 193 19.92 6.04 30.03
N LYS A 194 19.21 5.21 30.81
CA LYS A 194 18.08 5.57 31.69
C LYS A 194 16.81 6.04 30.98
N THR A 195 16.77 6.03 29.65
CA THR A 195 15.58 6.25 28.82
C THR A 195 14.57 5.12 28.99
N LYS A 196 13.28 5.43 29.15
CA LYS A 196 12.22 4.42 29.30
C LYS A 196 11.42 4.16 28.04
N ARG A 197 11.43 5.05 27.03
CA ARG A 197 10.66 4.89 25.79
C ARG A 197 11.51 4.29 24.67
N PHE A 198 10.95 3.34 23.93
CA PHE A 198 11.61 2.70 22.78
C PHE A 198 12.00 3.71 21.69
N ASP A 199 11.08 4.60 21.33
CA ASP A 199 11.25 5.60 20.27
C ASP A 199 12.32 6.65 20.64
N GLU A 200 12.42 7.02 21.92
CA GLU A 200 13.45 7.91 22.46
C GLU A 200 14.84 7.25 22.41
N LEU A 201 14.93 5.96 22.71
CA LEU A 201 16.16 5.18 22.61
C LEU A 201 16.64 5.04 21.15
N LEU A 202 15.72 4.91 20.19
CA LEU A 202 16.03 4.98 18.76
C LEU A 202 16.43 6.39 18.31
N GLN A 203 15.89 7.45 18.91
CA GLN A 203 16.32 8.83 18.66
C GLN A 203 17.72 9.14 19.24
N LEU A 204 18.13 8.47 20.31
CA LEU A 204 19.53 8.47 20.77
C LEU A 204 20.43 7.70 19.77
N ALA A 205 19.99 6.53 19.32
CA ALA A 205 20.69 5.70 18.35
C ALA A 205 20.72 6.28 16.92
N SER A 206 19.92 7.30 16.58
CA SER A 206 20.09 8.01 15.30
C SER A 206 21.26 9.00 15.35
N LYS A 207 21.55 9.57 16.52
CA LYS A 207 22.56 10.64 16.74
C LYS A 207 23.97 10.13 17.08
N GLY A 208 24.09 8.94 17.66
CA GLY A 208 25.37 8.41 18.17
C GLY A 208 26.35 7.86 17.13
N GLN A 209 27.61 7.74 17.55
CA GLN A 209 28.74 7.17 16.80
C GLN A 209 29.27 5.91 17.51
N HIS A 210 28.84 4.74 17.04
CA HIS A 210 29.20 3.44 17.64
C HIS A 210 30.72 3.19 17.71
N THR A 211 31.50 3.78 16.81
CA THR A 211 32.97 3.68 16.74
C THR A 211 33.68 4.21 18.00
N ASN A 212 32.98 4.98 18.84
CA ASN A 212 33.48 5.44 20.13
C ASN A 212 33.46 4.31 21.18
N VAL A 213 32.52 3.36 21.10
CA VAL A 213 32.30 2.30 22.11
C VAL A 213 32.73 0.92 21.59
N ASP A 214 32.52 0.65 20.31
CA ASP A 214 32.89 -0.62 19.66
C ASP A 214 34.38 -0.68 19.37
N MET A 215 35.00 -1.85 19.60
CA MET A 215 36.34 -2.15 19.12
C MET A 215 36.25 -2.66 17.67
N LEU A 216 37.00 -2.03 16.77
CA LEU A 216 37.02 -2.29 15.33
C LEU A 216 38.23 -3.14 14.93
N VAL A 217 38.21 -3.76 13.75
CA VAL A 217 39.33 -4.56 13.22
C VAL A 217 40.63 -3.73 13.17
N LYS A 218 40.57 -2.45 12.77
CA LYS A 218 41.75 -1.55 12.76
C LYS A 218 42.29 -1.21 14.15
N ASP A 219 41.47 -1.30 15.19
CA ASP A 219 41.90 -1.03 16.57
C ASP A 219 42.73 -2.21 17.13
N ILE A 220 42.60 -3.41 16.53
CA ILE A 220 43.37 -4.62 16.86
C ILE A 220 44.58 -4.78 15.93
N TYR A 221 44.38 -4.62 14.62
CA TYR A 221 45.39 -4.92 13.58
C TYR A 221 46.08 -3.69 12.96
N GLY A 222 45.76 -2.47 13.42
CA GLY A 222 46.28 -1.22 12.85
C GLY A 222 45.72 -0.86 11.46
N GLY A 223 44.85 -1.67 10.87
CA GLY A 223 44.32 -1.48 9.52
C GLY A 223 43.26 -2.51 9.14
N ALA A 224 43.13 -2.81 7.85
CA ALA A 224 42.32 -3.93 7.35
C ALA A 224 43.12 -5.24 7.40
N TYR A 225 42.48 -6.34 7.75
CA TYR A 225 43.13 -7.66 7.84
C TYR A 225 42.88 -8.47 6.57
N GLY A 226 43.65 -8.13 5.53
CA GLY A 226 43.44 -8.57 4.15
C GLY A 226 43.47 -10.09 3.92
N SER A 227 44.23 -10.86 4.72
CA SER A 227 44.32 -12.32 4.61
C SER A 227 43.01 -13.05 4.98
N LEU A 228 42.14 -12.42 5.77
CA LEU A 228 40.77 -12.89 6.05
C LEU A 228 39.68 -12.01 5.38
N GLY A 229 40.06 -11.06 4.53
CA GLY A 229 39.13 -10.13 3.86
C GLY A 229 38.42 -9.15 4.79
N LEU A 230 38.86 -8.99 6.05
CA LEU A 230 38.16 -8.14 7.02
C LEU A 230 38.55 -6.67 6.85
N THR A 231 37.56 -5.80 6.62
CA THR A 231 37.79 -4.35 6.49
C THR A 231 38.10 -3.71 7.85
N GLY A 232 38.98 -2.72 7.88
CA GLY A 232 39.41 -2.10 9.14
C GLY A 232 38.30 -1.39 9.93
N ASN A 233 37.19 -1.03 9.28
CA ASN A 233 36.02 -0.41 9.92
C ASN A 233 34.96 -1.43 10.39
N LEU A 234 35.16 -2.74 10.15
CA LEU A 234 34.29 -3.78 10.68
C LEU A 234 34.39 -3.82 12.22
N ILE A 235 33.25 -4.03 12.89
CA ILE A 235 33.22 -4.25 14.34
C ILE A 235 33.85 -5.61 14.65
N ALA A 236 34.88 -5.62 15.49
CA ALA A 236 35.51 -6.84 16.00
C ALA A 236 34.95 -7.25 17.37
N SER A 237 34.50 -6.28 18.19
CA SER A 237 33.81 -6.51 19.45
C SER A 237 32.93 -5.30 19.80
N SER A 238 31.61 -5.51 19.79
CA SER A 238 30.64 -4.50 20.23
C SER A 238 30.87 -4.13 21.70
N PHE A 239 30.77 -2.85 22.05
CA PHE A 239 31.15 -2.30 23.36
C PHE A 239 32.62 -2.52 23.79
N GLY A 240 33.49 -3.13 22.96
CA GLY A 240 34.83 -3.58 23.37
C GLY A 240 35.73 -2.50 23.99
N LYS A 241 35.56 -1.22 23.64
CA LYS A 241 36.35 -0.11 24.21
C LYS A 241 35.96 0.24 25.65
N SER A 242 34.78 -0.17 26.13
CA SER A 242 34.33 0.12 27.50
C SER A 242 35.04 -0.71 28.57
N ALA A 243 35.73 -1.79 28.18
CA ALA A 243 36.57 -2.59 29.06
C ALA A 243 38.03 -2.11 29.13
N THR A 244 38.43 -1.14 28.29
CA THR A 244 39.83 -0.74 28.08
C THR A 244 40.08 0.76 28.19
N THR A 245 39.05 1.56 28.50
CA THR A 245 39.13 3.03 28.46
C THR A 245 38.42 3.64 29.67
N ASP A 246 39.12 4.43 30.48
CA ASP A 246 38.56 5.14 31.65
C ASP A 246 37.69 6.37 31.27
N LYS A 247 36.98 6.29 30.13
CA LYS A 247 36.21 7.40 29.56
C LYS A 247 34.71 7.06 29.59
N GLU A 248 33.89 7.97 30.12
CA GLU A 248 32.44 7.86 29.98
C GLU A 248 31.99 8.03 28.51
N PHE A 249 31.09 7.16 28.07
CA PHE A 249 30.50 7.18 26.72
C PHE A 249 29.18 7.95 26.74
N SER A 250 28.84 8.61 25.63
CA SER A 250 27.54 9.28 25.51
C SER A 250 26.39 8.26 25.45
N LYS A 251 25.18 8.69 25.82
CA LYS A 251 23.99 7.82 25.76
C LYS A 251 23.67 7.44 24.32
N GLU A 252 23.90 8.39 23.43
CA GLU A 252 23.77 8.31 21.99
C GLU A 252 24.73 7.24 21.42
N ASP A 253 26.02 7.28 21.75
CA ASP A 253 27.01 6.31 21.28
C ASP A 253 26.71 4.89 21.80
N MET A 254 26.31 4.76 23.07
CA MET A 254 25.90 3.48 23.65
C MET A 254 24.62 2.94 23.00
N ALA A 255 23.62 3.77 22.75
CA ALA A 255 22.40 3.37 22.04
C ALA A 255 22.71 2.97 20.58
N LYS A 256 23.67 3.64 19.93
CA LYS A 256 24.14 3.29 18.58
C LYS A 256 24.83 1.93 18.55
N SER A 257 25.78 1.70 19.45
CA SER A 257 26.49 0.44 19.62
C SER A 257 25.51 -0.71 19.91
N LEU A 258 24.53 -0.50 20.80
CA LEU A 258 23.50 -1.49 21.09
C LEU A 258 22.63 -1.83 19.87
N LEU A 259 22.17 -0.82 19.12
CA LEU A 259 21.38 -1.03 17.90
C LEU A 259 22.18 -1.77 16.83
N HIS A 260 23.45 -1.39 16.63
CA HIS A 260 24.35 -2.07 15.70
C HIS A 260 24.62 -3.52 16.11
N MET A 261 24.87 -3.79 17.39
CA MET A 261 25.12 -5.13 17.91
C MET A 261 23.93 -6.07 17.61
N ILE A 262 22.71 -5.64 17.93
CA ILE A 262 21.50 -6.44 17.78
C ILE A 262 21.12 -6.60 16.30
N SER A 263 21.21 -5.53 15.50
CA SER A 263 20.94 -5.62 14.05
C SER A 263 21.97 -6.48 13.30
N ASN A 264 23.23 -6.50 13.76
CA ASN A 264 24.27 -7.36 13.19
C ASN A 264 24.11 -8.84 13.56
N ASP A 265 23.71 -9.15 14.81
CA ASP A 265 23.35 -10.52 15.24
C ASP A 265 22.19 -11.07 14.38
N ILE A 266 21.12 -10.29 14.26
CA ILE A 266 19.95 -10.61 13.43
C ILE A 266 20.34 -10.82 11.97
N GLY A 267 21.19 -9.95 11.39
CA GLY A 267 21.68 -10.10 10.02
C GLY A 267 22.60 -11.30 9.79
N GLN A 268 23.40 -11.69 10.80
CA GLN A 268 24.24 -12.89 10.76
C GLN A 268 23.39 -14.17 10.82
N LEU A 269 22.43 -14.23 11.74
CA LEU A 269 21.47 -15.33 11.83
C LEU A 269 20.65 -15.45 10.53
N ALA A 270 20.21 -14.33 9.97
CA ALA A 270 19.52 -14.29 8.69
C ALA A 270 20.36 -14.90 7.56
N CYS A 271 21.61 -14.47 7.40
CA CYS A 271 22.54 -15.06 6.44
C CYS A 271 22.75 -16.56 6.67
N LEU A 272 22.93 -16.99 7.93
CA LEU A 272 23.20 -18.38 8.27
C LEU A 272 22.03 -19.30 7.89
N TYR A 273 20.82 -18.97 8.30
CA TYR A 273 19.63 -19.77 7.98
C TYR A 273 19.25 -19.68 6.49
N ALA A 274 19.39 -18.51 5.86
CA ALA A 274 19.17 -18.38 4.42
C ALA A 274 20.12 -19.29 3.61
N LYS A 275 21.42 -19.31 3.94
CA LYS A 275 22.38 -20.20 3.28
C LYS A 275 22.17 -21.67 3.63
N LEU A 276 21.85 -22.01 4.87
CA LEU A 276 21.59 -23.39 5.30
C LEU A 276 20.41 -24.03 4.56
N HIS A 277 19.39 -23.25 4.20
CA HIS A 277 18.19 -23.72 3.51
C HIS A 277 18.11 -23.33 2.02
N ASN A 278 19.18 -22.76 1.45
CA ASN A 278 19.28 -22.29 0.06
C ASN A 278 18.18 -21.28 -0.34
N LEU A 279 17.90 -20.30 0.53
CA LEU A 279 16.88 -19.27 0.34
C LEU A 279 17.53 -17.93 -0.04
N THR A 280 17.00 -17.29 -1.09
CA THR A 280 17.48 -15.97 -1.58
C THR A 280 16.64 -14.79 -1.10
N ARG A 281 15.40 -15.03 -0.66
CA ARG A 281 14.49 -14.00 -0.10
C ARG A 281 14.38 -14.12 1.41
N VAL A 282 14.73 -13.05 2.13
CA VAL A 282 14.53 -12.94 3.58
C VAL A 282 13.66 -11.73 3.87
N TYR A 283 12.41 -11.98 4.28
CA TYR A 283 11.49 -10.95 4.75
C TYR A 283 11.69 -10.71 6.25
N PHE A 284 11.75 -9.45 6.62
CA PHE A 284 11.77 -8.98 8.00
C PHE A 284 10.42 -8.41 8.38
N GLY A 285 9.95 -8.74 9.57
CA GLY A 285 8.73 -8.20 10.14
C GLY A 285 8.82 -8.05 11.66
N GLY A 286 7.73 -7.60 12.28
CA GLY A 286 7.66 -7.36 13.71
C GLY A 286 8.12 -5.96 14.14
N PHE A 287 7.69 -5.56 15.33
CA PHE A 287 7.68 -4.17 15.82
C PHE A 287 9.07 -3.52 16.03
N PHE A 288 10.18 -4.23 15.83
CA PHE A 288 11.52 -3.67 16.05
C PHE A 288 11.98 -2.69 14.95
N ILE A 289 11.53 -2.87 13.71
CA ILE A 289 12.09 -2.14 12.56
C ILE A 289 11.40 -0.79 12.37
N ARG A 290 10.07 -0.75 12.33
CA ARG A 290 9.19 0.43 12.26
C ARG A 290 9.64 1.49 11.25
N GLY A 291 10.13 1.04 10.09
CA GLY A 291 10.66 1.90 9.03
C GLY A 291 11.91 2.72 9.41
N HIS A 292 12.58 2.43 10.54
CA HIS A 292 13.76 3.18 10.99
C HIS A 292 14.97 2.90 10.07
N PRO A 293 15.48 3.91 9.31
CA PRO A 293 16.49 3.66 8.28
C PRO A 293 17.81 3.09 8.81
N VAL A 294 18.18 3.40 10.06
CA VAL A 294 19.40 2.87 10.70
C VAL A 294 19.32 1.35 10.90
N THR A 295 18.17 0.84 11.36
CA THR A 295 17.93 -0.59 11.59
C THR A 295 17.96 -1.35 10.25
N MET A 296 17.20 -0.86 9.27
CA MET A 296 17.13 -1.45 7.93
C MET A 296 18.48 -1.42 7.21
N HIS A 297 19.24 -0.32 7.33
CA HIS A 297 20.60 -0.20 6.80
C HIS A 297 21.53 -1.28 7.36
N THR A 298 21.53 -1.45 8.69
CA THR A 298 22.47 -2.35 9.37
C THR A 298 22.17 -3.82 9.05
N ILE A 299 20.89 -4.20 9.04
CA ILE A 299 20.45 -5.55 8.63
C ILE A 299 20.86 -5.83 7.17
N THR A 300 20.55 -4.90 6.26
CA THR A 300 20.86 -5.05 4.82
C THR A 300 22.37 -5.10 4.56
N TYR A 301 23.15 -4.26 5.25
CA TYR A 301 24.61 -4.26 5.16
C TYR A 301 25.21 -5.57 5.68
N SER A 302 24.74 -6.06 6.84
CA SER A 302 25.20 -7.33 7.43
C SER A 302 24.94 -8.50 6.48
N ILE A 303 23.71 -8.63 5.94
CA ILE A 303 23.38 -9.66 4.94
C ILE A 303 24.29 -9.52 3.72
N ASN A 304 24.32 -8.37 3.06
CA ASN A 304 25.12 -8.19 1.83
C ASN A 304 26.62 -8.46 2.05
N PHE A 305 27.16 -8.19 3.24
CA PHE A 305 28.55 -8.50 3.58
C PHE A 305 28.83 -10.01 3.62
N PHE A 306 27.98 -10.82 4.27
CA PHE A 306 28.18 -12.27 4.39
C PHE A 306 27.64 -13.08 3.18
N THR A 307 26.72 -12.50 2.41
CA THR A 307 26.09 -13.14 1.24
C THR A 307 26.63 -12.64 -0.09
N LYS A 308 27.39 -11.55 -0.13
CA LYS A 308 27.86 -10.89 -1.36
C LYS A 308 26.71 -10.52 -2.33
N GLY A 309 25.48 -10.40 -1.83
CA GLY A 309 24.27 -10.16 -2.63
C GLY A 309 23.53 -11.43 -3.08
N GLU A 310 23.97 -12.63 -2.70
CA GLU A 310 23.26 -13.91 -2.96
C GLU A 310 21.87 -13.97 -2.27
N VAL A 311 21.65 -13.15 -1.23
CA VAL A 311 20.42 -13.10 -0.45
C VAL A 311 19.97 -11.65 -0.31
N GLN A 312 18.70 -11.40 -0.61
CA GLN A 312 18.05 -10.10 -0.55
C GLN A 312 17.32 -9.94 0.80
N ALA A 313 17.65 -8.86 1.51
CA ALA A 313 16.89 -8.40 2.68
C ALA A 313 15.68 -7.59 2.21
N LEU A 314 14.49 -8.00 2.63
CA LEU A 314 13.20 -7.39 2.30
C LEU A 314 12.49 -6.96 3.57
N PHE A 315 11.92 -5.77 3.56
CA PHE A 315 11.12 -5.20 4.65
C PHE A 315 9.66 -5.08 4.19
N LEU A 316 8.74 -5.09 5.14
CA LEU A 316 7.30 -5.07 4.89
C LEU A 316 6.70 -3.74 5.35
N ARG A 317 5.91 -3.08 4.51
CA ARG A 317 5.20 -1.82 4.86
C ARG A 317 4.29 -1.99 6.07
N HIS A 318 3.62 -3.14 6.16
CA HIS A 318 2.59 -3.43 7.17
C HIS A 318 3.05 -4.51 8.17
N GLU A 319 4.37 -4.59 8.42
CA GLU A 319 5.05 -5.53 9.35
C GLU A 319 4.44 -5.64 10.76
N GLY A 320 3.69 -4.63 11.20
CA GLY A 320 3.06 -4.56 12.53
C GLY A 320 1.61 -5.04 12.59
N TYR A 321 1.02 -5.45 11.46
CA TYR A 321 -0.39 -5.89 11.38
C TYR A 321 -0.55 -7.39 11.05
N LEU A 322 0.54 -8.07 10.70
CA LEU A 322 0.52 -9.42 10.12
C LEU A 322 -0.22 -10.46 10.99
N GLY A 323 -0.02 -10.45 12.32
CA GLY A 323 -0.71 -11.37 13.22
C GLY A 323 -2.22 -11.12 13.28
N ALA A 324 -2.65 -9.86 13.35
CA ALA A 324 -4.07 -9.47 13.34
C ALA A 324 -4.75 -9.80 12.00
N ILE A 325 -4.07 -9.55 10.87
CA ILE A 325 -4.53 -9.93 9.53
C ILE A 325 -4.73 -11.45 9.46
N GLY A 326 -3.75 -12.26 9.87
CA GLY A 326 -3.86 -13.71 9.84
C GLY A 326 -4.92 -14.30 10.77
N ALA A 327 -5.14 -13.68 11.93
CA ALA A 327 -6.23 -14.06 12.84
C ALA A 327 -7.61 -13.72 12.24
N PHE A 328 -7.77 -12.57 11.58
CA PHE A 328 -8.98 -12.24 10.84
C PHE A 328 -9.22 -13.25 9.71
N LEU A 329 -8.21 -13.54 8.89
CA LEU A 329 -8.32 -14.46 7.76
C LEU A 329 -8.68 -15.89 8.19
N LYS A 330 -8.28 -16.30 9.40
CA LYS A 330 -8.70 -17.57 10.01
C LYS A 330 -10.16 -17.55 10.45
N GLY A 331 -10.60 -16.53 11.19
CA GLY A 331 -12.00 -16.37 11.59
C GLY A 331 -12.95 -16.30 10.39
N ALA A 332 -12.48 -15.71 9.29
CA ALA A 332 -13.18 -15.61 8.02
C ALA A 332 -13.02 -16.83 7.08
N GLU A 333 -12.48 -17.99 7.52
CA GLU A 333 -12.27 -19.14 6.62
C GLU A 333 -13.57 -19.66 5.96
N GLU A 334 -14.73 -19.48 6.60
CA GLU A 334 -16.05 -19.79 6.00
C GLU A 334 -16.43 -18.87 4.83
N ASP A 335 -15.98 -17.61 4.84
CA ASP A 335 -16.16 -16.63 3.76
C ASP A 335 -15.08 -16.76 2.65
N ASN A 336 -14.08 -17.65 2.83
CA ASN A 336 -12.99 -17.93 1.89
C ASN A 336 -12.30 -16.66 1.31
N PRO A 337 -11.60 -15.85 2.12
CA PRO A 337 -11.08 -14.53 1.74
C PRO A 337 -10.08 -14.53 0.56
N ASN A 338 -9.53 -15.69 0.20
CA ASN A 338 -8.66 -15.89 -0.97
C ASN A 338 -9.41 -15.91 -2.32
N GLN A 339 -10.75 -15.96 -2.31
CA GLN A 339 -11.58 -15.81 -3.51
C GLN A 339 -11.67 -14.35 -3.99
N TYR A 340 -11.45 -13.40 -3.08
CA TYR A 340 -11.52 -11.96 -3.32
C TYR A 340 -10.13 -11.36 -3.55
N SER A 341 -10.09 -10.19 -4.17
CA SER A 341 -8.89 -9.36 -4.23
C SER A 341 -9.06 -8.14 -3.32
N TRP A 342 -7.95 -7.67 -2.76
CA TRP A 342 -7.95 -6.60 -1.76
C TRP A 342 -6.99 -5.49 -2.16
N GLU A 343 -7.34 -4.25 -1.82
CA GLU A 343 -6.53 -3.05 -2.11
C GLU A 343 -6.41 -2.14 -0.90
N GLU A 344 -5.25 -1.48 -0.76
CA GLU A 344 -5.03 -0.51 0.32
C GLU A 344 -5.88 0.73 0.07
N ASN A 345 -6.76 1.07 1.03
CA ASN A 345 -7.43 2.35 0.98
C ASN A 345 -6.43 3.45 1.39
N TYR A 346 -5.83 4.05 0.37
CA TYR A 346 -4.90 5.18 0.48
C TYR A 346 -5.47 6.45 1.14
N ALA A 347 -6.78 6.56 1.35
CA ALA A 347 -7.38 7.72 2.02
C ALA A 347 -7.32 7.59 3.55
N GLY A 348 -7.52 6.40 4.13
CA GLY A 348 -7.48 6.17 5.57
C GLY A 348 -6.15 5.62 6.10
N SER A 349 -5.38 4.90 5.27
CA SER A 349 -4.15 4.21 5.69
C SER A 349 -2.99 5.15 6.06
N SER A 350 -2.07 4.62 6.87
CA SER A 350 -0.77 5.22 7.22
C SER A 350 0.37 4.22 6.95
N GLY A 351 1.19 4.46 5.93
CA GLY A 351 2.29 3.57 5.53
C GLY A 351 3.63 3.87 6.21
N LEU A 352 4.72 3.87 5.44
CA LEU A 352 6.12 4.08 5.86
C LEU A 352 6.41 5.55 6.24
N MET A 353 5.67 6.07 7.21
CA MET A 353 5.89 7.38 7.81
C MET A 353 7.20 7.36 8.60
N SER A 354 8.29 7.80 7.97
CA SER A 354 9.60 7.84 8.62
C SER A 354 9.54 8.78 9.83
N ALA A 355 9.99 8.28 10.98
CA ALA A 355 10.10 9.04 12.22
C ALA A 355 11.24 10.08 12.12
N SER A 356 11.00 11.14 11.32
CA SER A 356 11.94 12.24 11.11
C SER A 356 12.33 12.85 12.46
N PRO A 357 13.64 12.91 12.82
CA PRO A 357 14.08 13.45 14.09
C PRO A 357 13.76 14.93 14.33
N GLU A 358 13.36 15.65 13.27
CA GLU A 358 13.15 17.10 13.24
C GLU A 358 11.68 17.52 13.44
N LEU A 359 10.73 16.63 13.13
CA LEU A 359 9.32 16.87 13.40
C LEU A 359 9.00 16.59 14.88
N ASN A 360 8.89 17.67 15.66
CA ASN A 360 8.62 17.64 17.10
C ASN A 360 7.46 16.69 17.44
N PRO A 361 7.67 15.60 18.22
CA PRO A 361 6.62 14.66 18.60
C PRO A 361 5.40 15.29 19.29
N VAL A 362 5.58 16.49 19.86
CA VAL A 362 4.54 17.34 20.46
C VAL A 362 3.40 17.65 19.48
N GLN A 363 3.64 17.70 18.17
CA GLN A 363 2.59 17.96 17.18
C GLN A 363 1.66 16.76 16.89
N ARG A 364 2.05 15.51 17.22
CA ARG A 364 1.08 14.39 17.18
C ARG A 364 0.00 14.53 18.26
N ALA A 365 0.27 15.23 19.36
CA ALA A 365 -0.54 15.20 20.57
C ALA A 365 -1.87 16.00 20.56
N ARG A 366 -2.43 16.34 19.37
CA ARG A 366 -3.65 17.17 19.24
C ARG A 366 -4.61 16.84 18.08
N SER A 367 -4.37 15.76 17.35
CA SER A 367 -5.37 15.12 16.49
C SER A 367 -5.37 13.61 16.77
N GLY A 368 -6.41 12.87 16.42
CA GLY A 368 -6.60 11.46 16.81
C GLY A 368 -5.60 10.51 16.14
N THR A 369 -4.35 10.49 16.61
CA THR A 369 -3.25 9.74 15.97
C THR A 369 -3.10 8.32 16.51
N PHE A 370 -3.75 7.37 15.85
CA PHE A 370 -3.35 5.97 15.84
C PHE A 370 -2.77 5.62 14.47
N ASP A 371 -1.85 4.67 14.40
CA ASP A 371 -1.46 4.10 13.09
C ASP A 371 -2.62 3.21 12.62
N MET A 372 -3.03 3.33 11.35
CA MET A 372 -4.16 2.58 10.78
C MET A 372 -3.81 2.05 9.37
N LEU A 373 -4.30 0.86 9.04
CA LEU A 373 -4.35 0.32 7.68
C LEU A 373 -5.80 0.04 7.34
N GLU A 374 -6.29 0.60 6.23
CA GLU A 374 -7.60 0.29 5.67
C GLU A 374 -7.44 -0.51 4.39
N MET A 375 -8.25 -1.57 4.23
CA MET A 375 -8.24 -2.40 3.02
C MET A 375 -9.66 -2.60 2.49
N ASP A 376 -9.90 -2.26 1.24
CA ASP A 376 -11.17 -2.48 0.56
C ASP A 376 -11.21 -3.88 -0.08
N ARG A 377 -12.31 -4.62 0.15
CA ARG A 377 -12.59 -5.84 -0.61
C ARG A 377 -13.13 -5.49 -1.99
N LEU A 378 -12.51 -6.04 -3.01
CA LEU A 378 -13.11 -6.17 -4.33
C LEU A 378 -13.86 -7.50 -4.39
N ASP A 379 -15.13 -7.48 -4.77
CA ASP A 379 -16.00 -8.69 -4.85
C ASP A 379 -15.64 -9.65 -6.00
N ARG A 380 -14.40 -9.53 -6.51
CA ARG A 380 -13.93 -10.06 -7.78
C ARG A 380 -12.46 -10.45 -7.63
N GLN A 381 -12.05 -11.51 -8.33
CA GLN A 381 -10.66 -11.93 -8.37
C GLN A 381 -9.92 -11.18 -9.49
N LEU A 382 -8.88 -10.43 -9.15
CA LEU A 382 -7.98 -9.79 -10.10
C LEU A 382 -6.81 -10.72 -10.46
N VAL A 383 -6.36 -10.66 -11.71
CA VAL A 383 -5.29 -11.47 -12.29
C VAL A 383 -4.52 -10.70 -13.38
N ASN A 384 -3.31 -11.18 -13.70
CA ASN A 384 -2.54 -10.65 -14.83
C ASN A 384 -3.30 -10.80 -16.17
N LEU A 385 -3.19 -9.79 -17.04
CA LEU A 385 -3.53 -9.91 -18.46
C LEU A 385 -2.72 -11.07 -19.09
N PRO A 386 -3.35 -12.10 -19.70
CA PRO A 386 -2.63 -13.25 -20.27
C PRO A 386 -1.70 -12.93 -21.43
N LEU A 387 -1.71 -11.68 -21.91
CA LEU A 387 -0.91 -11.18 -23.02
C LEU A 387 0.31 -10.35 -22.56
N LEU A 388 0.53 -10.15 -21.25
CA LEU A 388 1.78 -9.58 -20.75
C LEU A 388 2.95 -10.52 -21.06
N GLN A 389 4.01 -10.00 -21.69
CA GLN A 389 5.15 -10.82 -22.11
C GLN A 389 5.97 -11.35 -20.93
N ASP A 390 6.16 -10.51 -19.90
CA ASP A 390 6.74 -10.87 -18.61
C ASP A 390 5.98 -10.13 -17.49
N PRO A 391 5.04 -10.79 -16.79
CA PRO A 391 4.34 -10.19 -15.66
C PRO A 391 5.23 -9.91 -14.44
N THR A 392 6.43 -10.49 -14.38
CA THR A 392 7.36 -10.38 -13.24
C THR A 392 8.24 -9.13 -13.33
N SER A 393 8.60 -8.73 -14.56
CA SER A 393 9.31 -7.48 -14.86
C SER A 393 8.38 -6.32 -15.22
N TYR A 394 7.07 -6.55 -15.27
CA TYR A 394 6.09 -5.53 -15.65
C TYR A 394 5.92 -4.49 -14.54
N ILE A 395 6.03 -3.22 -14.93
CA ILE A 395 5.75 -2.06 -14.10
C ILE A 395 4.63 -1.28 -14.83
N PRO A 396 3.46 -1.06 -14.19
CA PRO A 396 2.37 -0.32 -14.83
C PRO A 396 2.75 1.16 -15.03
N ASP A 397 3.35 1.78 -14.02
CA ASP A 397 3.65 3.21 -13.97
C ASP A 397 4.84 3.63 -14.85
N THR A 398 4.66 4.70 -15.62
CA THR A 398 5.65 5.21 -16.59
C THR A 398 6.63 6.23 -15.98
N VAL A 399 6.33 6.77 -14.79
CA VAL A 399 7.19 7.70 -14.05
C VAL A 399 7.08 7.44 -12.54
N ASP A 400 8.19 7.06 -11.91
CA ASP A 400 8.31 7.03 -10.45
C ASP A 400 8.73 8.42 -9.93
N LEU A 401 7.83 9.06 -9.19
CA LEU A 401 8.02 10.37 -8.56
C LEU A 401 8.75 10.25 -7.20
N THR A 402 9.06 9.04 -6.72
CA THR A 402 9.97 8.83 -5.58
C THR A 402 11.39 9.20 -5.97
N GLU A 403 11.82 8.76 -7.16
CA GLU A 403 13.15 9.01 -7.71
C GLU A 403 13.23 10.39 -8.39
N ASP A 404 12.23 10.78 -9.18
CA ASP A 404 12.26 12.08 -9.87
C ASP A 404 11.68 13.23 -9.04
N ALA A 405 12.57 13.98 -8.37
CA ALA A 405 12.21 15.12 -7.54
C ALA A 405 11.60 16.32 -8.30
N LEU A 406 11.93 16.52 -9.59
CA LEU A 406 11.40 17.62 -10.39
C LEU A 406 9.97 17.30 -10.86
N ALA A 407 9.75 16.05 -11.27
CA ALA A 407 8.42 15.52 -11.55
C ALA A 407 7.54 15.57 -10.29
N ARG A 408 8.07 15.13 -9.14
CA ARG A 408 7.36 15.13 -7.87
C ARG A 408 6.82 16.50 -7.50
N GLU A 409 7.66 17.54 -7.47
CA GLU A 409 7.19 18.86 -7.06
C GLU A 409 6.17 19.43 -8.05
N TYR A 410 6.37 19.23 -9.37
CA TYR A 410 5.39 19.62 -10.38
C TYR A 410 4.02 18.94 -10.18
N TRP A 411 3.99 17.61 -10.02
CA TRP A 411 2.74 16.88 -9.86
C TRP A 411 2.05 17.22 -8.53
N LEU A 412 2.78 17.25 -7.41
CA LEU A 412 2.23 17.62 -6.11
C LEU A 412 1.65 19.05 -6.12
N TYR A 413 2.30 20.00 -6.79
CA TYR A 413 1.75 21.34 -7.02
C TYR A 413 0.44 21.30 -7.84
N CYS A 414 0.41 20.58 -8.97
CA CYS A 414 -0.81 20.46 -9.79
C CYS A 414 -1.99 19.83 -9.03
N PHE A 415 -1.75 18.85 -8.15
CA PHE A 415 -2.80 18.27 -7.30
C PHE A 415 -3.20 19.22 -6.14
N GLU A 416 -2.28 20.02 -5.59
CA GLU A 416 -2.57 21.00 -4.54
C GLU A 416 -3.41 22.19 -5.06
N GLU A 417 -3.16 22.66 -6.30
CA GLU A 417 -3.96 23.70 -6.98
C GLU A 417 -5.34 23.19 -7.43
N ALA A 418 -5.42 21.97 -7.97
CA ALA A 418 -6.68 21.40 -8.45
C ALA A 418 -7.70 21.15 -7.33
N LEU A 419 -7.22 21.00 -6.09
CA LEU A 419 -8.01 20.64 -4.91
C LEU A 419 -9.21 21.57 -4.67
N ASP A 420 -9.03 22.89 -4.76
CA ASP A 420 -10.13 23.84 -4.51
C ASP A 420 -11.20 23.80 -5.62
N GLY A 421 -10.85 23.38 -6.84
CA GLY A 421 -11.81 23.13 -7.92
C GLY A 421 -12.59 21.83 -7.72
N VAL A 422 -11.93 20.80 -7.21
CA VAL A 422 -12.55 19.52 -6.81
C VAL A 422 -13.54 19.72 -5.65
N VAL A 423 -13.12 20.39 -4.58
CA VAL A 423 -13.96 20.71 -3.40
C VAL A 423 -15.24 21.46 -3.80
N LYS A 424 -15.13 22.45 -4.71
CA LYS A 424 -16.28 23.19 -5.24
C LYS A 424 -17.26 22.30 -5.99
N ARG A 425 -16.79 21.39 -6.86
CA ARG A 425 -17.67 20.43 -7.55
C ARG A 425 -18.33 19.45 -6.58
N ALA A 426 -17.58 18.95 -5.60
CA ALA A 426 -18.12 18.00 -4.61
C ALA A 426 -19.25 18.60 -3.75
N ILE A 427 -19.18 19.89 -3.42
CA ILE A 427 -20.28 20.62 -2.78
C ILE A 427 -21.44 20.85 -3.77
N ALA A 428 -21.13 21.13 -5.05
CA ALA A 428 -22.12 21.46 -6.06
C ALA A 428 -22.99 20.28 -6.54
N SER A 429 -22.55 19.03 -6.41
CA SER A 429 -23.36 17.83 -6.74
C SER A 429 -24.13 17.24 -5.55
N GLN A 430 -23.92 17.73 -4.33
CA GLN A 430 -24.61 17.28 -3.11
C GLN A 430 -25.42 18.40 -2.45
N LYS A 431 -26.09 19.25 -3.25
CA LYS A 431 -26.80 20.45 -2.75
C LYS A 431 -27.88 20.12 -1.70
N ASP A 432 -28.44 18.93 -1.76
CA ASP A 432 -29.53 18.47 -0.89
C ASP A 432 -29.03 17.82 0.43
N GLN A 433 -27.71 17.64 0.62
CA GLN A 433 -27.14 17.16 1.87
C GLN A 433 -26.43 18.29 2.65
N PRO A 434 -26.89 18.66 3.86
CA PRO A 434 -26.30 19.77 4.63
C PRO A 434 -24.85 19.49 5.09
N GLU A 435 -24.49 18.22 5.29
CA GLU A 435 -23.12 17.80 5.63
C GLU A 435 -22.09 17.99 4.51
N ALA A 436 -22.52 18.12 3.24
CA ALA A 436 -21.62 18.02 2.09
C ALA A 436 -20.46 19.04 2.13
N VAL A 437 -20.72 20.23 2.66
CA VAL A 437 -19.71 21.29 2.87
C VAL A 437 -18.67 20.85 3.91
N GLU A 438 -19.10 20.24 5.02
CA GLU A 438 -18.21 19.79 6.08
C GLU A 438 -17.38 18.57 5.64
N ARG A 439 -17.98 17.60 4.95
CA ARG A 439 -17.26 16.45 4.38
C ARG A 439 -16.21 16.89 3.34
N ALA A 440 -16.56 17.82 2.45
CA ALA A 440 -15.62 18.37 1.46
C ALA A 440 -14.47 19.18 2.11
N GLU A 441 -14.73 19.87 3.22
CA GLU A 441 -13.69 20.57 4.00
C GLU A 441 -12.78 19.60 4.80
N LYS A 442 -13.34 18.55 5.40
CA LYS A 442 -12.58 17.45 6.03
C LYS A 442 -11.68 16.77 4.98
N PHE A 443 -12.20 16.48 3.79
CA PHE A 443 -11.42 16.01 2.64
C PHE A 443 -10.28 16.98 2.29
N ARG A 444 -10.56 18.28 2.11
CA ARG A 444 -9.54 19.28 1.74
C ARG A 444 -8.36 19.29 2.72
N GLN A 445 -8.65 19.20 4.02
CA GLN A 445 -7.61 19.16 5.06
C GLN A 445 -6.81 17.85 5.01
N LYS A 446 -7.49 16.69 4.92
CA LYS A 446 -6.86 15.36 4.85
C LYS A 446 -5.96 15.22 3.62
N TYR A 447 -6.46 15.61 2.45
CA TYR A 447 -5.73 15.54 1.18
C TYR A 447 -4.53 16.48 1.14
N ARG A 448 -4.69 17.75 1.55
CA ARG A 448 -3.57 18.70 1.62
C ARG A 448 -2.48 18.22 2.59
N HIS A 449 -2.84 17.66 3.74
CA HIS A 449 -1.85 17.07 4.66
C HIS A 449 -1.10 15.88 4.04
N LYS A 450 -1.78 15.01 3.27
CA LYS A 450 -1.14 13.88 2.59
C LYS A 450 -0.22 14.34 1.44
N VAL A 451 -0.61 15.34 0.65
CA VAL A 451 0.25 15.96 -0.39
C VAL A 451 1.50 16.58 0.25
N GLN A 452 1.36 17.29 1.36
CA GLN A 452 2.49 17.86 2.11
C GLN A 452 3.39 16.77 2.72
N THR A 453 2.82 15.66 3.17
CA THR A 453 3.59 14.47 3.59
C THR A 453 4.41 13.91 2.43
N LEU A 454 3.80 13.66 1.27
CA LEU A 454 4.46 13.09 0.09
C LEU A 454 5.57 13.99 -0.49
N ARG A 455 5.46 15.31 -0.29
CA ARG A 455 6.53 16.29 -0.64
C ARG A 455 7.83 16.04 0.14
N HIS A 456 7.72 15.61 1.40
CA HIS A 456 8.87 15.36 2.31
C HIS A 456 9.25 13.88 2.43
N GLN A 457 8.28 12.97 2.25
CA GLN A 457 8.43 11.51 2.39
C GLN A 457 7.67 10.82 1.25
N PRO A 458 8.20 10.81 0.02
CA PRO A 458 7.49 10.25 -1.13
C PRO A 458 7.22 8.74 -0.98
N PHE A 459 8.15 8.01 -0.37
CA PHE A 459 8.06 6.57 -0.11
C PHE A 459 7.02 6.18 0.96
N ALA A 460 6.30 7.14 1.57
CA ALA A 460 5.42 6.89 2.72
C ALA A 460 4.23 5.96 2.43
N TYR A 461 3.92 5.68 1.16
CA TYR A 461 2.80 4.83 0.74
C TYR A 461 3.20 3.83 -0.38
N GLY A 462 4.45 3.36 -0.36
CA GLY A 462 5.05 2.68 -1.51
C GLY A 462 5.73 3.67 -2.46
N SER A 463 6.01 3.26 -3.71
CA SER A 463 6.47 4.20 -4.74
C SER A 463 5.40 5.25 -5.04
N LEU A 464 5.76 6.53 -4.97
CA LEU A 464 4.92 7.64 -5.37
C LEU A 464 4.89 7.72 -6.89
N THR A 465 3.73 7.54 -7.49
CA THR A 465 3.52 7.65 -8.95
C THR A 465 2.35 8.57 -9.27
N VAL A 466 2.23 9.00 -10.54
CA VAL A 466 1.06 9.79 -10.98
C VAL A 466 -0.25 9.02 -10.74
N ARG A 467 -0.25 7.69 -10.96
CA ARG A 467 -1.38 6.82 -10.61
C ARG A 467 -1.70 6.88 -9.11
N SER A 468 -0.72 6.69 -8.22
CA SER A 468 -0.99 6.72 -6.76
C SER A 468 -1.59 8.05 -6.26
N LEU A 469 -1.31 9.17 -6.94
CA LEU A 469 -1.91 10.48 -6.67
C LEU A 469 -3.35 10.61 -7.22
N LEU A 470 -3.62 9.99 -8.38
CA LEU A 470 -4.97 9.85 -8.94
C LEU A 470 -5.81 8.92 -8.06
N ASP A 471 -5.32 7.73 -7.73
CA ASP A 471 -5.98 6.74 -6.87
C ASP A 471 -6.27 7.34 -5.47
N THR A 472 -5.29 8.04 -4.87
CA THR A 472 -5.49 8.79 -3.61
C THR A 472 -6.58 9.87 -3.74
N ARG A 473 -6.77 10.45 -4.93
CA ARG A 473 -7.84 11.43 -5.16
C ARG A 473 -9.19 10.74 -5.30
N GLU A 474 -9.32 9.68 -6.11
CA GLU A 474 -10.59 8.96 -6.27
C GLU A 474 -11.03 8.30 -4.95
N HIS A 475 -10.12 7.66 -4.20
CA HIS A 475 -10.42 7.08 -2.87
C HIS A 475 -10.90 8.14 -1.85
N CYS A 476 -10.58 9.42 -2.07
CA CYS A 476 -11.07 10.55 -1.28
C CYS A 476 -12.31 11.24 -1.89
N LEU A 477 -12.78 10.82 -3.06
CA LEU A 477 -13.91 11.40 -3.80
C LEU A 477 -15.01 10.38 -4.14
N ASN A 478 -14.88 9.10 -3.77
CA ASN A 478 -15.87 8.07 -4.15
C ASN A 478 -17.29 8.28 -3.57
N ASP A 479 -17.50 9.25 -2.68
CA ASP A 479 -18.85 9.70 -2.27
C ASP A 479 -19.47 10.72 -3.27
N VAL A 480 -18.69 11.24 -4.24
CA VAL A 480 -19.02 12.48 -4.96
C VAL A 480 -18.39 12.65 -6.35
N LEU A 481 -19.22 12.67 -7.41
CA LEU A 481 -19.10 13.56 -8.59
C LEU A 481 -20.25 13.35 -9.58
N GLU A 482 -20.83 14.44 -10.10
CA GLU A 482 -21.51 14.47 -11.40
C GLU A 482 -20.60 15.14 -12.45
N SER A 483 -20.80 14.84 -13.74
CA SER A 483 -19.93 15.31 -14.82
C SER A 483 -20.30 16.70 -15.36
N ASP A 484 -19.26 17.43 -15.80
CA ASP A 484 -19.33 18.84 -16.23
C ASP A 484 -19.47 18.92 -17.77
N PRO A 485 -20.55 19.52 -18.34
CA PRO A 485 -20.90 19.35 -19.76
C PRO A 485 -20.12 20.22 -20.78
N ASP A 486 -19.29 21.17 -20.32
CA ASP A 486 -18.88 22.34 -21.12
C ASP A 486 -17.69 22.15 -22.09
N PHE A 487 -17.32 20.93 -22.49
CA PHE A 487 -16.24 20.70 -23.48
C PHE A 487 -16.67 19.83 -24.69
N GLY A 488 -17.04 20.49 -25.79
CA GLY A 488 -17.60 19.85 -26.98
C GLY A 488 -16.59 19.19 -27.93
N PHE A 489 -17.00 18.06 -28.54
CA PHE A 489 -16.20 17.23 -29.46
C PHE A 489 -15.52 18.03 -30.59
N GLU A 490 -16.25 18.92 -31.28
CA GLU A 490 -15.67 19.70 -32.39
C GLU A 490 -14.66 20.77 -31.93
N GLN A 491 -14.73 21.24 -30.68
CA GLN A 491 -13.70 22.12 -30.10
C GLN A 491 -12.45 21.32 -29.74
N ALA A 492 -12.61 20.14 -29.13
CA ALA A 492 -11.49 19.23 -28.83
C ALA A 492 -10.70 18.88 -30.10
N LYS A 493 -11.42 18.55 -31.18
CA LYS A 493 -10.89 18.21 -32.51
C LYS A 493 -10.09 19.34 -33.17
N GLN A 494 -10.44 20.60 -32.92
CA GLN A 494 -9.70 21.77 -33.43
C GLN A 494 -8.40 22.06 -32.67
N GLN A 495 -8.20 21.47 -31.47
CA GLN A 495 -6.99 21.64 -30.66
C GLN A 495 -5.96 20.51 -30.85
N LEU A 496 -6.27 19.49 -31.67
CA LEU A 496 -5.37 18.36 -31.91
C LEU A 496 -4.14 18.79 -32.73
N GLN A 497 -2.99 18.21 -32.40
CA GLN A 497 -1.75 18.37 -33.15
C GLN A 497 -1.92 17.91 -34.61
N GLU A 498 -1.59 18.77 -35.59
CA GLU A 498 -1.43 18.34 -36.99
C GLU A 498 -0.26 17.35 -37.14
N ARG A 499 -0.33 16.48 -38.16
CA ARG A 499 0.72 15.47 -38.39
C ARG A 499 2.00 16.13 -38.95
N PRO A 500 3.21 15.67 -38.57
CA PRO A 500 3.50 14.47 -37.78
C PRO A 500 3.19 14.63 -36.29
N TRP A 501 2.58 13.59 -35.71
CA TRP A 501 2.33 13.50 -34.28
C TRP A 501 3.60 13.21 -33.49
N LEU A 502 3.58 13.47 -32.16
CA LEU A 502 4.74 13.25 -31.28
C LEU A 502 5.22 11.79 -31.30
N VAL A 503 4.28 10.84 -31.37
CA VAL A 503 4.54 9.48 -31.83
C VAL A 503 3.57 9.18 -32.96
N ASP A 504 4.09 8.95 -34.17
CA ASP A 504 3.28 8.78 -35.39
C ASP A 504 3.57 7.44 -36.07
N ALA A 505 3.03 6.36 -35.50
CA ALA A 505 3.00 5.04 -36.14
C ALA A 505 1.78 4.84 -37.05
N TYR A 506 0.98 5.90 -37.32
CA TYR A 506 -0.29 5.81 -38.03
C TYR A 506 -0.15 5.20 -39.43
N ASN A 507 0.90 5.59 -40.18
CA ASN A 507 1.14 5.02 -41.50
C ASN A 507 1.43 3.50 -41.43
N GLN A 508 2.16 3.04 -40.41
CA GLN A 508 2.45 1.61 -40.21
C GLN A 508 1.18 0.82 -39.88
N TRP A 509 0.31 1.40 -39.05
CA TRP A 509 -1.00 0.83 -38.70
C TRP A 509 -1.94 0.77 -39.92
N ILE A 510 -1.99 1.80 -40.74
CA ILE A 510 -2.80 1.81 -41.98
C ILE A 510 -2.31 0.75 -42.97
N GLU A 511 -1.00 0.53 -43.12
CA GLU A 511 -0.49 -0.61 -43.91
C GLU A 511 -0.87 -1.96 -43.26
N ARG A 512 -0.77 -2.09 -41.94
CA ARG A 512 -1.19 -3.32 -41.21
C ARG A 512 -2.68 -3.63 -41.40
N LEU A 513 -3.54 -2.62 -41.47
CA LEU A 513 -4.98 -2.75 -41.72
C LEU A 513 -5.35 -3.18 -43.16
N LYS A 514 -4.41 -3.12 -44.12
CA LYS A 514 -4.57 -3.74 -45.45
C LYS A 514 -4.32 -5.26 -45.43
N GLY A 515 -3.66 -5.76 -44.40
CA GLY A 515 -3.46 -7.19 -44.17
C GLY A 515 -4.74 -7.90 -43.70
N PRO A 516 -4.64 -9.17 -43.26
CA PRO A 516 -5.79 -9.89 -42.70
C PRO A 516 -6.37 -9.15 -41.48
N PRO A 517 -7.67 -9.32 -41.20
CA PRO A 517 -8.25 -8.88 -39.95
C PRO A 517 -7.59 -9.59 -38.76
N HIS A 518 -7.53 -8.90 -37.64
CA HIS A 518 -7.24 -9.50 -36.34
C HIS A 518 -8.41 -10.40 -35.94
N LYS A 519 -8.17 -11.44 -35.14
CA LYS A 519 -9.22 -12.30 -34.60
C LYS A 519 -10.07 -11.54 -33.59
N CYS A 520 -9.44 -10.99 -32.57
CA CYS A 520 -10.11 -10.34 -31.46
C CYS A 520 -9.27 -9.16 -30.92
N ALA A 521 -9.90 -8.00 -30.81
CA ALA A 521 -9.32 -6.75 -30.31
C ALA A 521 -9.82 -6.42 -28.90
N LEU A 522 -8.92 -6.05 -28.00
CA LEU A 522 -9.23 -5.66 -26.62
C LEU A 522 -9.24 -4.14 -26.46
N PHE A 523 -10.10 -3.62 -25.57
CA PHE A 523 -10.19 -2.20 -25.15
C PHE A 523 -10.59 -1.18 -26.25
N PHE A 524 -11.16 -1.60 -27.40
CA PHE A 524 -11.22 -0.73 -28.60
C PHE A 524 -12.56 -0.06 -28.98
N VAL A 525 -12.47 1.14 -29.57
CA VAL A 525 -13.56 2.10 -29.82
C VAL A 525 -13.56 2.65 -31.28
N ASP A 526 -13.64 1.77 -32.30
CA ASP A 526 -14.00 2.17 -33.69
C ASP A 526 -14.63 0.98 -34.46
N ASN A 527 -15.85 1.20 -34.97
CA ASN A 527 -16.70 0.23 -35.65
C ASN A 527 -16.02 -0.44 -36.87
N LYS A 528 -14.96 0.17 -37.44
CA LYS A 528 -14.21 -0.36 -38.59
C LYS A 528 -13.58 -1.74 -38.35
N LEU A 529 -13.25 -2.13 -37.11
CA LEU A 529 -12.77 -3.50 -36.84
C LEU A 529 -13.91 -4.52 -36.99
N LEU A 530 -15.09 -4.22 -36.44
CA LEU A 530 -16.29 -5.07 -36.56
C LEU A 530 -16.74 -5.25 -38.01
N VAL A 531 -16.57 -4.22 -38.86
CA VAL A 531 -16.80 -4.29 -40.32
C VAL A 531 -15.79 -5.20 -41.04
N ARG A 532 -14.55 -5.31 -40.54
CA ARG A 532 -13.52 -6.21 -41.09
C ARG A 532 -13.64 -7.65 -40.57
N GLY A 533 -14.61 -7.95 -39.72
CA GLY A 533 -14.85 -9.29 -39.16
C GLY A 533 -14.02 -9.62 -37.91
N THR A 534 -13.28 -8.65 -37.36
CA THR A 534 -12.60 -8.77 -36.07
C THR A 534 -13.62 -8.73 -34.92
N GLU A 535 -13.52 -9.64 -33.95
CA GLU A 535 -14.25 -9.56 -32.68
C GLU A 535 -13.70 -8.45 -31.79
N VAL A 536 -14.52 -7.88 -30.92
CA VAL A 536 -14.10 -6.81 -30.00
C VAL A 536 -14.55 -7.14 -28.57
N VAL A 537 -13.61 -7.13 -27.64
CA VAL A 537 -13.88 -7.10 -26.20
C VAL A 537 -13.63 -5.68 -25.72
N LEU A 538 -14.70 -4.90 -25.60
CA LEU A 538 -14.62 -3.53 -25.09
C LEU A 538 -14.64 -3.58 -23.56
N ALA A 539 -13.50 -3.22 -22.98
CA ALA A 539 -13.28 -3.30 -21.54
C ALA A 539 -13.27 -1.92 -20.88
N SER A 540 -14.17 -1.73 -19.92
CA SER A 540 -14.45 -0.44 -19.25
C SER A 540 -14.24 -0.54 -17.74
N ASN A 541 -14.27 0.58 -17.01
CA ASN A 541 -14.06 0.54 -15.56
C ASN A 541 -15.18 -0.21 -14.83
N SER A 542 -14.81 -0.78 -13.67
CA SER A 542 -15.71 -1.49 -12.76
C SER A 542 -16.57 -0.52 -11.96
N GLY A 543 -15.92 0.52 -11.38
CA GLY A 543 -16.56 1.62 -10.65
C GLY A 543 -16.16 2.98 -11.24
N PRO A 544 -16.73 4.08 -10.72
CA PRO A 544 -16.50 5.42 -11.24
C PRO A 544 -15.04 5.86 -11.09
N ALA A 545 -14.56 6.68 -12.04
CA ALA A 545 -13.26 7.33 -11.99
C ALA A 545 -13.27 8.58 -12.89
N LEU A 546 -13.11 9.77 -12.32
CA LEU A 546 -13.27 11.08 -12.99
C LEU A 546 -14.53 11.23 -13.87
N ASN A 547 -14.40 10.82 -15.14
CA ASN A 547 -15.38 10.94 -16.22
C ASN A 547 -15.32 9.72 -17.15
N ASP A 548 -14.62 8.66 -16.75
CA ASP A 548 -14.42 7.45 -17.55
C ASP A 548 -15.62 6.52 -17.38
N VAL A 549 -16.07 5.93 -18.49
CA VAL A 549 -17.31 5.14 -18.51
C VAL A 549 -17.18 3.84 -17.71
N THR A 550 -18.14 3.60 -16.83
CA THR A 550 -18.31 2.33 -16.12
C THR A 550 -18.94 1.26 -17.03
N ASN A 551 -18.88 -0.01 -16.63
CA ASN A 551 -19.46 -1.09 -17.44
C ASN A 551 -21.00 -1.04 -17.52
N SER A 552 -21.67 -0.62 -16.44
CA SER A 552 -23.14 -0.45 -16.42
C SER A 552 -23.60 0.67 -17.36
N GLU A 553 -22.94 1.84 -17.32
CA GLU A 553 -23.18 2.92 -18.27
C GLU A 553 -22.90 2.49 -19.71
N LEU A 554 -21.78 1.78 -19.94
CA LEU A 554 -21.38 1.33 -21.27
C LEU A 554 -22.40 0.33 -21.86
N GLN A 555 -22.98 -0.57 -21.06
CA GLN A 555 -24.07 -1.44 -21.51
C GLN A 555 -25.26 -0.61 -22.01
N ILE A 556 -25.76 0.33 -21.20
CA ILE A 556 -26.90 1.21 -21.53
C ILE A 556 -26.62 2.07 -22.77
N LEU A 557 -25.40 2.61 -22.91
CA LEU A 557 -24.99 3.39 -24.07
C LEU A 557 -24.89 2.51 -25.33
N THR A 558 -24.36 1.30 -25.20
CA THR A 558 -24.19 0.37 -26.33
C THR A 558 -25.53 -0.13 -26.84
N GLU A 559 -26.52 -0.41 -25.98
CA GLU A 559 -27.90 -0.71 -26.40
C GLU A 559 -28.52 0.43 -27.22
N ARG A 560 -28.33 1.69 -26.79
CA ARG A 560 -28.82 2.87 -27.51
C ARG A 560 -28.12 3.04 -28.87
N ILE A 561 -26.81 2.82 -28.93
CA ILE A 561 -26.03 2.84 -30.18
C ILE A 561 -26.48 1.70 -31.11
N ALA A 562 -26.79 0.51 -30.58
CA ALA A 562 -27.30 -0.63 -31.33
C ALA A 562 -28.72 -0.44 -31.89
N ALA A 563 -29.46 0.58 -31.45
CA ALA A 563 -30.70 1.02 -32.08
C ALA A 563 -30.47 1.98 -33.27
N MET A 564 -29.24 2.48 -33.45
CA MET A 564 -28.86 3.49 -34.45
C MET A 564 -27.84 2.99 -35.49
N ASP A 565 -26.91 2.11 -35.10
CA ASP A 565 -25.86 1.54 -35.95
C ASP A 565 -26.11 0.03 -36.18
N PRO A 566 -26.44 -0.40 -37.43
CA PRO A 566 -26.67 -1.80 -37.75
C PRO A 566 -25.45 -2.73 -37.60
N VAL A 567 -24.22 -2.21 -37.66
CA VAL A 567 -22.99 -2.99 -37.46
C VAL A 567 -22.82 -3.32 -35.98
N ILE A 568 -23.05 -2.35 -35.10
CA ILE A 568 -23.06 -2.58 -33.64
C ILE A 568 -24.20 -3.55 -33.28
N HIS A 569 -25.40 -3.36 -33.84
CA HIS A 569 -26.54 -4.26 -33.63
C HIS A 569 -26.21 -5.71 -34.03
N ALA A 570 -25.63 -5.91 -35.22
CA ALA A 570 -25.21 -7.23 -35.67
C ALA A 570 -24.11 -7.82 -34.78
N ALA A 571 -23.08 -7.04 -34.44
CA ALA A 571 -21.96 -7.50 -33.63
C ALA A 571 -22.37 -7.96 -32.23
N LEU A 572 -23.30 -7.27 -31.55
CA LEU A 572 -23.83 -7.72 -30.26
C LEU A 572 -24.65 -9.01 -30.41
N LYS A 573 -25.52 -9.08 -31.42
CA LYS A 573 -26.39 -10.23 -31.68
C LYS A 573 -25.62 -11.49 -32.12
N GLU A 574 -24.46 -11.30 -32.74
CA GLU A 574 -23.55 -12.34 -33.20
C GLU A 574 -22.46 -12.68 -32.16
N ASP A 575 -22.50 -12.09 -30.96
CA ASP A 575 -21.46 -12.18 -29.91
C ASP A 575 -20.04 -11.84 -30.41
N ARG A 576 -19.93 -10.94 -31.39
CA ARG A 576 -18.67 -10.36 -31.88
C ARG A 576 -18.30 -9.04 -31.20
N LEU A 577 -19.20 -8.45 -30.41
CA LEU A 577 -18.91 -7.34 -29.50
C LEU A 577 -19.32 -7.74 -28.08
N ALA A 578 -18.32 -8.00 -27.24
CA ALA A 578 -18.52 -8.29 -25.82
C ALA A 578 -18.15 -7.05 -24.98
N LEU A 579 -19.03 -6.69 -24.04
CA LEU A 579 -18.79 -5.64 -23.06
C LEU A 579 -18.37 -6.28 -21.75
N VAL A 580 -17.21 -5.90 -21.21
CA VAL A 580 -16.64 -6.53 -20.01
C VAL A 580 -16.04 -5.47 -19.08
N GLN A 581 -16.13 -5.67 -17.78
CA GLN A 581 -15.50 -4.80 -16.79
C GLN A 581 -14.02 -5.16 -16.60
N ASN A 582 -13.16 -4.15 -16.40
CA ASN A 582 -11.71 -4.32 -16.37
C ASN A 582 -11.12 -4.64 -14.99
N GLY A 583 -11.88 -4.45 -13.90
CA GLY A 583 -11.43 -4.68 -12.52
C GLY A 583 -11.10 -3.39 -11.75
N SER A 584 -10.98 -2.25 -12.43
CA SER A 584 -10.45 -1.00 -11.87
C SER A 584 -11.50 0.09 -11.66
N SER A 585 -11.26 0.94 -10.65
CA SER A 585 -11.93 2.22 -10.39
C SER A 585 -10.93 3.39 -10.43
N SER A 586 -9.92 3.30 -11.31
CA SER A 586 -8.90 4.35 -11.52
C SER A 586 -8.95 4.89 -12.96
N PRO A 587 -8.57 6.16 -13.21
CA PRO A 587 -8.33 6.67 -14.56
C PRO A 587 -7.03 6.12 -15.19
N CYS A 588 -6.21 5.41 -14.42
CA CYS A 588 -5.07 4.61 -14.89
C CYS A 588 -5.44 3.12 -14.96
N LEU A 589 -4.60 2.30 -15.60
CA LEU A 589 -4.86 0.86 -15.75
C LEU A 589 -3.63 0.03 -15.41
N ASP A 590 -3.77 -0.90 -14.47
CA ASP A 590 -2.73 -1.88 -14.14
C ASP A 590 -3.07 -3.23 -14.80
N LEU A 591 -2.28 -3.63 -15.80
CA LEU A 591 -2.50 -4.88 -16.54
C LEU A 591 -2.09 -6.12 -15.73
N SER A 592 -1.47 -5.97 -14.55
CA SER A 592 -1.25 -7.07 -13.61
C SER A 592 -2.48 -7.36 -12.75
N ARG A 593 -3.45 -6.45 -12.71
CA ARG A 593 -4.63 -6.47 -11.82
C ARG A 593 -5.94 -6.26 -12.60
N LEU A 594 -6.25 -7.18 -13.52
CA LEU A 594 -7.49 -7.16 -14.31
C LEU A 594 -8.52 -8.19 -13.82
N ASP A 595 -9.81 -7.91 -14.04
CA ASP A 595 -10.91 -8.84 -13.74
C ASP A 595 -10.71 -10.21 -14.41
N LYS A 596 -10.88 -11.29 -13.64
CA LYS A 596 -10.73 -12.68 -14.11
C LYS A 596 -11.66 -13.05 -15.27
N VAL A 597 -12.85 -12.44 -15.38
CA VAL A 597 -13.75 -12.63 -16.53
C VAL A 597 -13.13 -12.02 -17.78
N LEU A 598 -12.55 -10.81 -17.68
CA LEU A 598 -11.84 -10.16 -18.79
C LEU A 598 -10.63 -10.99 -19.22
N ALA A 599 -9.78 -11.41 -18.29
CA ALA A 599 -8.62 -12.26 -18.57
C ALA A 599 -9.01 -13.62 -19.18
N THR A 600 -10.21 -14.13 -18.87
CA THR A 600 -10.72 -15.38 -19.45
C THR A 600 -11.23 -15.15 -20.87
N ALA A 601 -12.04 -14.11 -21.10
CA ALA A 601 -12.51 -13.74 -22.45
C ALA A 601 -11.36 -13.46 -23.43
N VAL A 602 -10.30 -12.77 -22.98
CA VAL A 602 -9.06 -12.52 -23.76
C VAL A 602 -8.40 -13.81 -24.24
N ARG A 603 -8.37 -14.83 -23.37
CA ARG A 603 -7.77 -16.13 -23.66
C ARG A 603 -8.66 -16.99 -24.56
N GLU A 604 -9.97 -16.99 -24.33
CA GLU A 604 -10.93 -17.84 -25.05
C GLU A 604 -11.19 -17.35 -26.48
N ARG A 605 -11.29 -16.03 -26.69
CA ARG A 605 -11.40 -15.41 -28.02
C ARG A 605 -10.05 -15.32 -28.76
N GLY A 606 -8.96 -15.72 -28.12
CA GLY A 606 -7.62 -15.74 -28.71
C GLY A 606 -7.15 -14.36 -29.19
N THR A 607 -7.36 -13.34 -28.36
CA THR A 607 -7.03 -11.92 -28.63
C THR A 607 -5.61 -11.75 -29.16
N ASP A 608 -5.50 -11.15 -30.34
CA ASP A 608 -4.25 -10.88 -31.06
C ASP A 608 -3.94 -9.38 -31.21
N LEU A 609 -4.79 -8.51 -30.64
CA LEU A 609 -4.66 -7.06 -30.64
C LEU A 609 -5.15 -6.44 -29.32
N VAL A 610 -4.35 -5.57 -28.71
CA VAL A 610 -4.72 -4.80 -27.49
C VAL A 610 -4.58 -3.30 -27.75
N ILE A 611 -5.67 -2.53 -27.58
CA ILE A 611 -5.67 -1.08 -27.87
C ILE A 611 -5.96 -0.26 -26.61
N ILE A 612 -4.91 0.33 -26.02
CA ILE A 612 -5.02 1.09 -24.78
C ILE A 612 -5.24 2.57 -25.10
N GLU A 613 -6.35 3.13 -24.63
CA GLU A 613 -6.75 4.52 -24.93
C GLU A 613 -6.74 5.43 -23.68
N GLY A 614 -6.34 6.69 -23.88
CA GLY A 614 -6.38 7.74 -22.87
C GLY A 614 -5.03 7.97 -22.16
N MET A 615 -4.78 9.23 -21.76
CA MET A 615 -3.51 9.64 -21.15
C MET A 615 -3.21 8.88 -19.84
N GLY A 616 -4.22 8.57 -19.03
CA GLY A 616 -4.08 7.75 -17.83
C GLY A 616 -3.63 6.33 -18.14
N ARG A 617 -4.44 5.59 -18.91
CA ARG A 617 -4.21 4.17 -19.23
C ARG A 617 -3.00 3.90 -20.13
N ALA A 618 -2.62 4.83 -21.03
CA ALA A 618 -1.64 4.60 -22.08
C ALA A 618 -0.34 5.42 -22.00
N ILE A 619 -0.28 6.49 -21.20
CA ILE A 619 0.91 7.37 -21.03
C ILE A 619 1.38 7.43 -19.58
N HIS A 620 0.49 7.60 -18.61
CA HIS A 620 0.86 7.52 -17.18
C HIS A 620 1.06 6.07 -16.75
N THR A 621 0.24 5.17 -17.27
CA THR A 621 0.44 3.73 -17.21
C THR A 621 0.68 3.12 -18.59
N ASN A 622 1.26 1.93 -18.63
CA ASN A 622 1.41 1.05 -19.80
C ASN A 622 2.22 1.56 -21.00
N TYR A 623 2.82 2.75 -20.97
CA TYR A 623 3.53 3.28 -22.14
C TYR A 623 4.67 2.35 -22.63
N TYR A 624 5.33 1.66 -21.70
CA TYR A 624 6.36 0.65 -21.96
C TYR A 624 5.87 -0.82 -21.82
N ALA A 625 4.56 -1.06 -21.73
CA ALA A 625 4.01 -2.41 -21.57
C ALA A 625 4.29 -3.28 -22.82
N MET A 626 5.11 -4.31 -22.61
CA MET A 626 5.46 -5.33 -23.59
C MET A 626 4.41 -6.46 -23.59
N LEU A 627 3.79 -6.69 -24.74
CA LEU A 627 2.74 -7.71 -24.92
C LEU A 627 3.18 -8.77 -25.93
N SER A 628 2.62 -9.98 -25.79
CA SER A 628 2.81 -11.11 -26.71
C SER A 628 1.97 -11.02 -28.00
N CYS A 629 1.10 -10.01 -28.10
CA CYS A 629 0.25 -9.69 -29.24
C CYS A 629 0.62 -8.34 -29.86
N GLU A 630 -0.03 -7.95 -30.97
CA GLU A 630 0.06 -6.57 -31.46
C GLU A 630 -0.59 -5.61 -30.45
N SER A 631 -0.03 -4.42 -30.28
CA SER A 631 -0.61 -3.40 -29.40
C SER A 631 -0.62 -2.01 -30.02
N LEU A 632 -1.62 -1.22 -29.66
CA LEU A 632 -1.77 0.16 -30.08
C LEU A 632 -2.06 1.01 -28.84
N LYS A 633 -1.27 2.06 -28.61
CA LYS A 633 -1.37 2.93 -27.44
C LYS A 633 -1.70 4.34 -27.94
N LEU A 634 -2.88 4.84 -27.56
CA LEU A 634 -3.52 6.04 -28.11
C LEU A 634 -3.76 7.08 -27.02
N ALA A 635 -3.23 8.29 -27.18
CA ALA A 635 -3.52 9.39 -26.25
C ALA A 635 -3.34 10.78 -26.87
N VAL A 636 -4.00 11.76 -26.25
CA VAL A 636 -3.72 13.19 -26.39
C VAL A 636 -3.13 13.67 -25.06
N ILE A 637 -1.96 14.29 -25.09
CA ILE A 637 -1.27 14.73 -23.87
C ILE A 637 -1.89 16.05 -23.38
N LYS A 638 -2.73 15.96 -22.35
CA LYS A 638 -3.46 17.10 -21.73
C LYS A 638 -2.64 17.84 -20.65
N ASN A 639 -1.36 17.50 -20.47
CA ASN A 639 -0.46 18.10 -19.48
C ASN A 639 0.78 18.71 -20.16
N SER A 640 1.09 19.98 -19.90
CA SER A 640 2.18 20.71 -20.57
C SER A 640 3.57 20.17 -20.24
N TRP A 641 3.88 20.01 -18.96
CA TRP A 641 5.18 19.52 -18.48
C TRP A 641 5.49 18.10 -18.97
N LEU A 642 4.48 17.22 -18.97
CA LEU A 642 4.61 15.87 -19.52
C LEU A 642 4.88 15.90 -21.02
N ALA A 643 4.20 16.79 -21.75
CA ALA A 643 4.44 16.93 -23.19
C ALA A 643 5.85 17.44 -23.47
N GLU A 644 6.32 18.48 -22.78
CA GLU A 644 7.68 19.01 -22.90
C GLU A 644 8.73 17.93 -22.58
N ARG A 645 8.53 17.15 -21.51
CA ARG A 645 9.39 16.02 -21.12
C ARG A 645 9.42 14.89 -22.16
N LEU A 646 8.33 14.68 -22.88
CA LEU A 646 8.26 13.73 -24.01
C LEU A 646 8.73 14.34 -25.34
N GLY A 647 9.17 15.61 -25.37
CA GLY A 647 9.68 16.31 -26.56
C GLY A 647 8.60 16.99 -27.43
N GLY A 648 7.38 17.12 -26.92
CA GLY A 648 6.22 17.71 -27.61
C GLY A 648 5.67 18.97 -26.95
N LYS A 649 4.38 19.24 -27.18
CA LYS A 649 3.61 20.37 -26.64
C LYS A 649 2.28 19.87 -26.07
N ILE A 650 1.59 20.68 -25.27
CA ILE A 650 0.22 20.34 -24.84
C ILE A 650 -0.67 20.07 -26.07
N PHE A 651 -1.55 19.08 -25.95
CA PHE A 651 -2.35 18.47 -27.02
C PHE A 651 -1.55 17.73 -28.12
N SER A 652 -0.26 17.45 -27.89
CA SER A 652 0.47 16.47 -28.69
C SER A 652 -0.19 15.10 -28.67
N VAL A 653 -0.22 14.44 -29.83
CA VAL A 653 -0.84 13.13 -30.01
C VAL A 653 0.22 12.03 -29.94
N VAL A 654 -0.13 10.94 -29.27
CA VAL A 654 0.63 9.69 -29.24
C VAL A 654 -0.19 8.62 -29.95
N PHE A 655 0.32 8.14 -31.07
CA PHE A 655 -0.19 7.01 -31.83
C PHE A 655 0.94 5.98 -31.93
N LYS A 656 1.09 5.14 -30.90
CA LYS A 656 2.19 4.18 -30.77
C LYS A 656 1.69 2.77 -31.07
N TYR A 657 2.04 2.24 -32.24
CA TYR A 657 1.77 0.86 -32.66
C TYR A 657 3.02 0.00 -32.47
N GLU A 658 2.87 -1.17 -31.87
CA GLU A 658 3.94 -2.09 -31.53
C GLU A 658 3.56 -3.52 -31.93
N VAL A 659 4.53 -4.21 -32.55
CA VAL A 659 4.45 -5.63 -32.96
C VAL A 659 5.20 -6.46 -31.91
N PRO A 660 4.69 -7.63 -31.48
CA PRO A 660 5.35 -8.42 -30.46
C PRO A 660 6.74 -8.87 -30.94
N SER A 661 7.69 -8.93 -30.01
CA SER A 661 9.03 -9.45 -30.29
C SER A 661 8.94 -10.92 -30.70
N LYS A 662 9.65 -11.32 -31.75
CA LYS A 662 9.79 -12.74 -32.09
C LYS A 662 10.59 -13.43 -30.98
N ALA A 663 9.99 -14.46 -30.39
CA ALA A 663 10.65 -15.40 -29.49
C ALA A 663 11.67 -16.27 -30.25
#